data_AF-A0A7W8B590-F1
#
_entry.id   AF-A0A7W8B590-F1
#
_cell.length_a   1.000
_cell.length_b   1.000
_cell.length_c   1.000
_cell.angle_alpha   90.00
_cell.angle_beta   90.00
_cell.angle_gamma   90.00
#
_symmetry.space_group_name_H-M   'P 1'
#
loop_
_entity.id
_entity.type
_entity.pdbx_description
1 polymer ?
#
loop_
_entity_poly.entity_id
_entity_poly.type
_entity_poly.pdbx_seq_one_letter_code
_entity_poly.pdbx_strand_id
1 'polypeptide(L)'
;MLLGELRLNAGLRIPLIDSALPAGARIGVDKVTMGYNSVDLTPDALNKVKERLGQLPDGYVSQKGPQLVAAIRVGDRVHPLVFAPTLRPQTAAVTGEMNALTPAPSYVEGAGGGAVLGVTQPASGTGSSDATAWLDLNASVGPVHVGRIGAGYEAGRLLLLADVDVNAGGLSFGTKGLGAGIPLSDPAHPVLHLNGLSVGYSRPPLTIAGELVRRDMGPDYELAVGGMAVVQTPAAGVTATGFYAQKTNGDPSFFCFGVLDLSKRSAGSPVFRLEKLAAGFGYHTQVRTPKFTEVGNFPFVRMLSATETVDNPLQQLDALLNGGWVKSAPGEMWLAAGLEALVYELVHINGVAVVQFGDELVAGLYGHVVATFPKMSTTPWAKLAVDARAEYRSSADTLEFDAALTDDSFVLDRNCQLTGGVAVRLWFGGSAHPGEFVVSVGGYHPQFDIPAHYPRPARLGFDWHISDAIHAWGSCYAALTPHAFMAGINAGLRGQWGPATIDASVYADAIIEWDPLYFNVAWGGRVSASLFGLKAEVSADGTVWGPPVGGFARVNVGPFHIGVDFGTSDPKQHPKLTPKEFRERMLPGGTKPDGTPANSTVEDSKVVALSAAKGLLPLQPSGATASGTWAFGLQEFACQASTSVPLTSVSVNGTAVTEGITRKALEIRPMQVTDVSSAMTITVKHKETNAVARVGAPSDANDVWGVVLDTRGVPSALWDTTALASDGNGLVNGYASAVTLAPPPPRHAKKVLIPATAMRAKTPIVMKAEDKPQDYTSTNNNDRLPTMTDSQLIDVSAAAANKARSTFLGVLKTLSIPGFSDDLLTENLSENVFSNGAVGYIDALPQILAR
;
A
#
# COMPACT_ATOMS: atom_id res chain seq x y z
N MET A 1 -27.90 51.54 32.05
CA MET A 1 -27.92 51.29 30.60
C MET A 1 -26.74 52.04 29.99
N LEU A 2 -25.76 51.34 29.43
CA LEU A 2 -24.71 51.94 28.62
C LEU A 2 -25.07 51.65 27.16
N LEU A 3 -25.09 52.68 26.31
CA LEU A 3 -25.51 52.61 24.92
C LEU A 3 -24.39 53.19 24.06
N GLY A 4 -23.76 52.35 23.25
CA GLY A 4 -22.78 52.77 22.25
C GLY A 4 -23.38 52.58 20.86
N GLU A 5 -23.37 53.63 20.04
CA GLU A 5 -23.81 53.59 18.64
C GLU A 5 -22.56 53.57 17.75
N LEU A 6 -22.37 52.49 16.98
CA LEU A 6 -21.33 52.37 15.98
C LEU A 6 -21.98 52.31 14.59
N ARG A 7 -21.67 53.28 13.73
CA ARG A 7 -22.15 53.31 12.33
C ARG A 7 -21.06 52.81 11.41
N LEU A 8 -21.27 51.64 10.81
CA LEU A 8 -20.32 50.98 9.91
C LEU A 8 -20.91 50.90 8.50
N ASN A 9 -20.71 51.95 7.70
CA ASN A 9 -21.11 51.96 6.30
C ASN A 9 -20.09 51.16 5.44
N ALA A 10 -20.16 49.84 5.50
CA ALA A 10 -19.40 48.98 4.61
C ALA A 10 -20.25 48.61 3.38
N GLY A 11 -19.88 49.12 2.20
CA GLY A 11 -20.46 48.72 0.92
C GLY A 11 -19.55 47.71 0.22
N LEU A 12 -20.06 46.51 -0.04
CA LEU A 12 -19.33 45.50 -0.82
C LEU A 12 -19.33 45.94 -2.31
N ARG A 13 -18.17 46.31 -2.86
CA ARG A 13 -17.98 46.50 -4.30
C ARG A 13 -17.27 45.28 -4.86
N ILE A 14 -17.91 44.53 -5.76
CA ILE A 14 -17.32 43.35 -6.39
C ILE A 14 -17.08 43.69 -7.88
N PRO A 15 -15.82 43.92 -8.31
CA PRO A 15 -15.50 44.44 -9.65
C PRO A 15 -16.02 43.63 -10.84
N LEU A 16 -16.28 42.33 -10.65
CA LEU A 16 -16.77 41.41 -11.69
C LEU A 16 -18.30 41.43 -11.90
N ILE A 17 -19.06 42.05 -10.99
CA ILE A 17 -20.54 41.95 -10.97
C ILE A 17 -21.21 43.33 -10.82
N ASP A 18 -20.42 44.40 -10.69
CA ASP A 18 -20.92 45.78 -10.52
C ASP A 18 -21.88 46.21 -11.65
N SER A 19 -21.77 45.65 -12.85
CA SER A 19 -22.67 45.90 -13.98
C SER A 19 -23.97 45.08 -13.98
N ALA A 20 -24.09 44.07 -13.13
CA ALA A 20 -25.25 43.16 -13.05
C ALA A 20 -26.08 43.37 -11.76
N LEU A 21 -25.65 44.24 -10.84
CA LEU A 21 -26.43 44.67 -9.69
C LEU A 21 -27.47 45.73 -10.10
N PRO A 22 -28.74 45.62 -9.67
CA PRO A 22 -29.74 46.67 -9.89
C PRO A 22 -29.27 48.01 -9.32
N ALA A 23 -29.47 49.11 -10.05
CA ALA A 23 -29.06 50.45 -9.61
C ALA A 23 -29.69 50.79 -8.25
N GLY A 24 -28.86 50.89 -7.20
CA GLY A 24 -29.29 51.22 -5.83
C GLY A 24 -29.26 50.05 -4.83
N ALA A 25 -29.11 48.80 -5.28
CA ALA A 25 -29.05 47.65 -4.39
C ALA A 25 -27.74 47.63 -3.59
N ARG A 26 -27.82 47.84 -2.26
CA ARG A 26 -26.69 47.72 -1.33
C ARG A 26 -27.00 46.68 -0.27
N ILE A 27 -25.98 45.90 0.08
CA ILE A 27 -25.96 45.07 1.29
C ILE A 27 -25.03 45.77 2.26
N GLY A 28 -25.52 46.10 3.46
CA GLY A 28 -24.75 46.84 4.45
C GLY A 28 -25.37 46.80 5.83
N VAL A 29 -24.55 47.05 6.85
CA VAL A 29 -25.00 47.15 8.25
C VAL A 29 -25.19 48.64 8.58
N ASP A 30 -26.44 49.07 8.72
CA ASP A 30 -26.77 50.50 8.79
C ASP A 30 -26.53 51.07 10.21
N LYS A 31 -26.84 50.26 11.23
CA LYS A 31 -26.74 50.67 12.65
C LYS A 31 -26.41 49.48 13.56
N VAL A 32 -25.28 49.52 14.26
CA VAL A 32 -24.96 48.56 15.34
C VAL A 32 -25.09 49.28 16.67
N THR A 33 -25.95 48.76 17.54
CA THR A 33 -26.22 49.32 18.86
C THR A 33 -25.85 48.30 19.92
N MET A 34 -24.86 48.63 20.75
CA MET A 34 -24.49 47.85 21.93
C MET A 34 -25.21 48.40 23.15
N GLY A 35 -25.95 47.55 23.85
CA GLY A 35 -26.67 47.89 25.07
C GLY A 35 -26.23 47.00 26.22
N TYR A 36 -26.13 47.55 27.43
CA TYR A 36 -26.02 46.76 28.66
C TYR A 36 -27.15 47.10 29.62
N ASN A 37 -28.00 46.12 29.89
CA ASN A 37 -29.05 46.21 30.90
C ASN A 37 -28.50 45.73 32.24
N SER A 38 -28.30 46.67 33.17
CA SER A 38 -27.85 46.36 34.54
C SER A 38 -28.92 45.62 35.37
N VAL A 39 -30.19 45.68 34.94
CA VAL A 39 -31.37 45.03 35.54
C VAL A 39 -32.36 44.68 34.42
N ASP A 40 -33.28 43.74 34.68
CA ASP A 40 -34.41 43.50 33.78
C ASP A 40 -35.29 44.76 33.74
N LEU A 41 -35.58 45.25 32.54
CA LEU A 41 -36.40 46.43 32.32
C LEU A 41 -37.87 46.03 32.33
N THR A 42 -38.60 46.49 33.34
CA THR A 42 -40.07 46.40 33.35
C THR A 42 -40.68 47.28 32.24
N PRO A 43 -41.91 47.02 31.77
CA PRO A 43 -42.53 47.78 30.68
C PRO A 43 -42.54 49.31 30.92
N ASP A 44 -42.76 49.74 32.16
CA ASP A 44 -42.72 51.17 32.56
C ASP A 44 -41.30 51.75 32.50
N ALA A 45 -40.29 50.98 32.90
CA ALA A 45 -38.90 51.40 32.80
C ALA A 45 -38.46 51.49 31.33
N LEU A 46 -38.92 50.58 30.48
CA LEU A 46 -38.66 50.60 29.03
C LEU A 46 -39.26 51.85 28.37
N ASN A 47 -40.46 52.26 28.75
CA ASN A 47 -41.10 53.46 28.22
C ASN A 47 -40.37 54.75 28.65
N LYS A 48 -39.92 54.84 29.91
CA LYS A 48 -39.10 55.97 30.38
C LYS A 48 -37.72 56.03 29.70
N VAL A 49 -37.15 54.88 29.37
CA VAL A 49 -35.91 54.77 28.60
C VAL A 49 -36.14 55.24 27.16
N LYS A 50 -37.25 54.84 26.51
CA LYS A 50 -37.64 55.32 25.18
C LYS A 50 -37.85 56.84 25.14
N GLU A 51 -38.50 57.43 26.14
CA GLU A 51 -38.67 58.88 26.24
C GLU A 51 -37.35 59.65 26.34
N ARG A 52 -36.34 59.10 27.03
CA ARG A 52 -35.04 59.77 27.20
C ARG A 52 -34.07 59.59 26.03
N LEU A 53 -34.19 58.49 25.28
CA LEU A 53 -33.29 58.13 24.18
C LEU A 53 -33.94 58.27 22.79
N GLY A 54 -35.21 58.67 22.72
CA GLY A 54 -35.98 58.84 21.49
C GLY A 54 -36.57 57.52 20.98
N GLN A 55 -35.72 56.62 20.47
CA GLN A 55 -36.13 55.30 19.96
C GLN A 55 -35.07 54.24 20.29
N LEU A 56 -35.54 53.10 20.82
CA LEU A 56 -34.73 51.90 20.96
C LEU A 56 -34.66 51.16 19.62
N PRO A 57 -33.56 50.45 19.31
CA PRO A 57 -33.46 49.62 18.11
C PRO A 57 -34.60 48.59 18.05
N ASP A 58 -35.13 48.35 16.84
CA ASP A 58 -36.12 47.29 16.62
C ASP A 58 -35.53 45.93 17.05
N GLY A 59 -36.25 45.21 17.92
CA GLY A 59 -35.78 43.94 18.52
C GLY A 59 -35.02 44.06 19.84
N TYR A 60 -34.89 45.26 20.44
CA TYR A 60 -34.25 45.44 21.76
C TYR A 60 -34.88 44.55 22.86
N VAL A 61 -34.06 43.84 23.61
CA VAL A 61 -34.48 42.88 24.65
C VAL A 61 -34.43 43.54 26.03
N SER A 62 -35.51 43.41 26.80
CA SER A 62 -35.61 44.02 28.14
C SER A 62 -34.83 43.28 29.23
N GLN A 63 -34.23 42.13 28.94
CA GLN A 63 -33.57 41.28 29.93
C GLN A 63 -32.22 41.85 30.40
N LYS A 64 -31.83 41.53 31.63
CA LYS A 64 -30.55 41.87 32.26
C LYS A 64 -29.40 41.17 31.54
N GLY A 65 -28.40 41.94 31.16
CA GLY A 65 -27.21 41.43 30.47
C GLY A 65 -26.77 42.34 29.33
N PRO A 66 -25.61 42.04 28.72
CA PRO A 66 -25.21 42.68 27.48
C PRO A 66 -26.15 42.24 26.35
N GLN A 67 -26.42 43.14 25.42
CA GLN A 67 -27.14 42.85 24.20
C GLN A 67 -26.56 43.67 23.05
N LEU A 68 -26.64 43.11 21.86
CA LEU A 68 -26.24 43.73 20.61
C LEU A 68 -27.43 43.68 19.67
N VAL A 69 -27.84 44.83 19.15
CA VAL A 69 -28.85 44.91 18.10
C VAL A 69 -28.22 45.54 16.87
N ALA A 70 -28.26 44.83 15.74
CA ALA A 70 -27.77 45.28 14.46
C ALA A 70 -28.92 45.38 13.45
N ALA A 71 -29.06 46.52 12.78
CA ALA A 71 -29.99 46.69 11.66
C ALA A 71 -29.24 46.40 10.35
N ILE A 72 -29.61 45.31 9.67
CA ILE A 72 -28.97 44.88 8.43
C ILE A 72 -29.86 45.27 7.26
N ARG A 73 -29.32 46.02 6.30
CA ARG A 73 -30.02 46.40 5.07
C ARG A 73 -29.65 45.42 3.94
N VAL A 74 -30.66 44.81 3.32
CA VAL A 74 -30.54 43.98 2.12
C VAL A 74 -31.46 44.55 1.06
N GLY A 75 -30.90 45.25 0.07
CA GLY A 75 -31.70 46.03 -0.88
C GLY A 75 -32.45 47.17 -0.16
N ASP A 76 -33.77 47.26 -0.36
CA ASP A 76 -34.61 48.27 0.29
C ASP A 76 -35.18 47.83 1.66
N ARG A 77 -34.87 46.60 2.11
CA ARG A 77 -35.41 46.02 3.34
C ARG A 77 -34.37 46.07 4.48
N VAL A 78 -34.84 46.38 5.69
CA VAL A 78 -34.04 46.39 6.92
C VAL A 78 -34.51 45.25 7.83
N HIS A 79 -33.57 44.40 8.23
CA HIS A 79 -33.79 43.25 9.11
C HIS A 79 -33.07 43.48 10.45
N PRO A 80 -33.77 43.48 11.59
CA PRO A 80 -33.14 43.57 12.90
C PRO A 80 -32.56 42.21 13.31
N LEU A 81 -31.29 42.20 13.71
CA LEU A 81 -30.60 41.04 14.29
C LEU A 81 -30.24 41.35 15.74
N VAL A 82 -30.62 40.46 16.65
CA VAL A 82 -30.54 40.67 18.09
C VAL A 82 -29.74 39.55 18.72
N PHE A 83 -28.69 39.90 19.45
CA PHE A 83 -27.84 38.99 20.19
C PHE A 83 -27.86 39.37 21.67
N ALA A 84 -28.29 38.46 22.55
CA ALA A 84 -28.31 38.66 24.00
C ALA A 84 -27.76 37.40 24.69
N PRO A 85 -26.46 37.35 25.05
CA PRO A 85 -25.90 36.16 25.69
C PRO A 85 -26.45 36.08 27.12
N THR A 86 -27.38 35.15 27.34
CA THR A 86 -27.86 34.80 28.67
C THR A 86 -26.82 33.89 29.35
N LEU A 87 -26.32 34.32 30.51
CA LEU A 87 -25.52 33.48 31.41
C LEU A 87 -26.43 32.44 32.09
N ARG A 88 -26.95 31.46 31.36
CA ARG A 88 -27.52 30.19 31.87
C ARG A 88 -27.80 29.23 30.71
N PRO A 89 -27.44 27.93 30.81
CA PRO A 89 -27.81 26.93 29.81
C PRO A 89 -29.33 26.70 29.87
N GLN A 90 -30.04 26.90 28.76
CA GLN A 90 -31.45 26.51 28.66
C GLN A 90 -31.59 25.31 27.72
N THR A 91 -31.89 24.17 28.35
CA THR A 91 -32.63 23.04 27.80
C THR A 91 -33.97 23.55 27.27
N ALA A 92 -34.21 23.44 25.97
CA ALA A 92 -35.52 23.71 25.39
C ALA A 92 -36.46 22.52 25.66
N ALA A 93 -37.38 22.69 26.60
CA ALA A 93 -38.61 21.92 26.66
C ALA A 93 -39.66 22.62 25.79
N VAL A 94 -40.26 21.90 24.83
CA VAL A 94 -41.52 22.30 24.19
C VAL A 94 -42.49 21.13 24.32
N THR A 95 -43.64 21.41 24.90
CA THR A 95 -44.75 20.51 25.21
C THR A 95 -45.92 20.86 24.29
N GLY A 96 -46.48 19.87 23.59
CA GLY A 96 -47.81 19.86 22.91
C GLY A 96 -47.95 20.74 21.64
N GLU A 97 -48.58 20.34 20.53
CA GLU A 97 -49.61 19.31 20.30
C GLU A 97 -49.48 18.70 18.88
N MET A 98 -49.87 17.43 18.78
CA MET A 98 -50.12 16.70 17.53
C MET A 98 -51.29 17.31 16.76
N ASN A 99 -51.15 17.48 15.45
CA ASN A 99 -52.23 17.14 14.54
C ASN A 99 -51.68 16.56 13.23
N ALA A 100 -52.13 15.34 12.94
CA ALA A 100 -51.73 14.50 11.82
C ALA A 100 -52.48 14.89 10.54
N LEU A 101 -51.80 14.85 9.39
CA LEU A 101 -52.40 14.46 8.11
C LEU A 101 -51.37 13.68 7.28
N THR A 102 -51.78 12.48 6.91
CA THR A 102 -51.09 11.37 6.22
C THR A 102 -50.77 11.64 4.73
N PRO A 103 -49.96 10.77 4.08
CA PRO A 103 -49.30 11.04 2.80
C PRO A 103 -49.97 10.40 1.56
N ALA A 104 -49.47 10.85 0.39
CA ALA A 104 -49.50 10.26 -0.98
C ALA A 104 -50.74 10.50 -1.87
N PRO A 105 -50.66 10.31 -3.21
CA PRO A 105 -49.60 10.61 -4.19
C PRO A 105 -50.15 11.32 -5.46
N SER A 106 -49.29 11.88 -6.32
CA SER A 106 -49.58 12.02 -7.76
C SER A 106 -48.30 12.07 -8.59
N TYR A 107 -47.98 10.94 -9.21
CA TYR A 107 -47.08 10.81 -10.34
C TYR A 107 -47.88 11.10 -11.62
N VAL A 108 -47.34 11.91 -12.54
CA VAL A 108 -47.66 11.82 -13.97
C VAL A 108 -46.34 11.83 -14.73
N GLU A 109 -46.15 10.73 -15.46
CA GLU A 109 -45.04 10.35 -16.30
C GLU A 109 -45.01 11.13 -17.63
N GLY A 110 -43.81 11.45 -18.12
CA GLY A 110 -43.64 12.10 -19.43
C GLY A 110 -42.19 12.34 -19.85
N ALA A 111 -41.45 11.24 -20.06
CA ALA A 111 -40.32 11.02 -20.99
C ALA A 111 -39.32 12.16 -21.32
N GLY A 112 -38.05 11.95 -20.96
CA GLY A 112 -36.88 12.65 -21.53
C GLY A 112 -35.76 12.92 -20.51
N GLY A 113 -35.06 11.87 -20.09
CA GLY A 113 -34.06 11.92 -19.02
C GLY A 113 -32.82 12.76 -19.34
N GLY A 114 -32.77 13.96 -18.78
CA GLY A 114 -31.54 14.72 -18.52
C GLY A 114 -31.60 15.19 -17.07
N ALA A 115 -30.75 14.63 -16.21
CA ALA A 115 -30.69 14.99 -14.80
C ALA A 115 -30.22 16.45 -14.67
N VAL A 116 -31.16 17.33 -14.37
CA VAL A 116 -30.88 18.71 -13.94
C VAL A 116 -30.36 18.61 -12.50
N LEU A 117 -29.07 18.88 -12.31
CA LEU A 117 -28.47 19.04 -10.99
C LEU A 117 -29.15 20.23 -10.30
N GLY A 118 -30.11 19.94 -9.41
CA GLY A 118 -30.52 20.89 -8.39
C GLY A 118 -29.30 21.19 -7.52
N VAL A 119 -28.95 22.47 -7.39
CA VAL A 119 -28.01 22.91 -6.35
C VAL A 119 -28.73 22.73 -5.03
N THR A 120 -28.59 21.54 -4.43
CA THR A 120 -29.09 21.27 -3.10
C THR A 120 -28.20 22.01 -2.12
N GLN A 121 -28.84 22.81 -1.28
CA GLN A 121 -28.32 23.58 -0.15
C GLN A 121 -27.24 22.80 0.62
N PRO A 122 -26.06 23.39 0.92
CA PRO A 122 -25.06 22.72 1.73
C PRO A 122 -25.64 22.44 3.13
N ALA A 123 -25.62 21.17 3.51
CA ALA A 123 -26.07 20.71 4.82
C ALA A 123 -25.24 21.36 5.95
N SER A 124 -25.95 21.88 6.94
CA SER A 124 -25.47 22.58 8.11
C SER A 124 -24.51 21.73 8.96
N GLY A 125 -23.21 21.96 8.82
CA GLY A 125 -22.20 21.47 9.75
C GLY A 125 -22.26 22.24 11.07
N THR A 126 -22.69 21.58 12.13
CA THR A 126 -22.67 22.07 13.51
C THR A 126 -21.29 21.79 14.12
N GLY A 127 -20.45 22.83 14.16
CA GLY A 127 -19.24 22.88 14.99
C GLY A 127 -19.32 24.08 15.91
N SER A 128 -19.46 23.84 17.21
CA SER A 128 -19.68 24.87 18.22
C SER A 128 -18.36 25.37 18.84
N SER A 129 -18.21 26.69 18.92
CA SER A 129 -17.73 27.37 20.14
C SER A 129 -18.37 28.76 20.25
N ASP A 130 -19.03 28.97 21.38
CA ASP A 130 -19.47 30.21 22.03
C ASP A 130 -20.07 31.37 21.19
N ALA A 131 -21.36 31.65 21.48
CA ALA A 131 -21.98 32.97 21.34
C ALA A 131 -22.09 33.58 19.92
N THR A 132 -22.57 32.83 18.92
CA THR A 132 -22.98 33.37 17.60
C THR A 132 -24.47 33.13 17.33
N ALA A 133 -25.24 34.20 17.10
CA ALA A 133 -26.65 34.14 16.68
C ALA A 133 -26.76 34.28 15.16
N TRP A 134 -27.50 33.38 14.52
CA TRP A 134 -27.74 33.35 13.08
C TRP A 134 -29.18 33.74 12.75
N LEU A 135 -29.36 34.49 11.66
CA LEU A 135 -30.63 34.84 11.07
C LEU A 135 -30.70 34.30 9.64
N ASP A 136 -31.65 33.40 9.40
CA ASP A 136 -31.93 32.87 8.07
C ASP A 136 -32.71 33.92 7.25
N LEU A 137 -32.11 34.39 6.16
CA LEU A 137 -32.73 35.37 5.27
C LEU A 137 -33.23 34.74 3.97
N ASN A 138 -32.43 33.83 3.38
CA ASN A 138 -32.66 33.19 2.09
C ASN A 138 -33.12 34.18 1.01
N ALA A 139 -32.49 35.35 0.95
CA ALA A 139 -32.90 36.47 0.11
C ALA A 139 -31.97 36.63 -1.10
N SER A 140 -32.54 36.86 -2.28
CA SER A 140 -31.78 37.09 -3.51
C SER A 140 -31.91 38.54 -3.98
N VAL A 141 -30.79 39.17 -4.31
CA VAL A 141 -30.68 40.53 -4.84
C VAL A 141 -29.87 40.48 -6.14
N GLY A 142 -30.58 40.41 -7.28
CA GLY A 142 -29.95 40.21 -8.59
C GLY A 142 -29.18 38.88 -8.64
N PRO A 143 -27.89 38.87 -9.03
CA PRO A 143 -27.08 37.66 -9.04
C PRO A 143 -26.62 37.22 -7.65
N VAL A 144 -26.81 38.03 -6.60
CA VAL A 144 -26.32 37.72 -5.24
C VAL A 144 -27.43 37.03 -4.43
N HIS A 145 -27.13 35.90 -3.83
CA HIS A 145 -27.98 35.19 -2.87
C HIS A 145 -27.36 35.27 -1.47
N VAL A 146 -28.15 35.69 -0.49
CA VAL A 146 -27.76 35.75 0.92
C VAL A 146 -28.58 34.71 1.67
N GLY A 147 -27.92 33.63 2.08
CA GLY A 147 -28.56 32.56 2.84
C GLY A 147 -28.84 33.03 4.26
N ARG A 148 -27.80 33.40 5.00
CA ARG A 148 -27.89 33.72 6.43
C ARG A 148 -26.90 34.80 6.84
N ILE A 149 -27.21 35.50 7.92
CA ILE A 149 -26.30 36.47 8.54
C ILE A 149 -26.17 36.16 10.02
N GLY A 150 -24.94 36.14 10.51
CA GLY A 150 -24.60 35.84 11.90
C GLY A 150 -23.98 37.03 12.61
N ALA A 151 -24.22 37.15 13.91
CA ALA A 151 -23.43 38.02 14.78
C ALA A 151 -23.01 37.26 16.03
N GLY A 152 -21.74 37.37 16.41
CA GLY A 152 -21.21 36.70 17.60
C GLY A 152 -20.15 37.51 18.32
N TYR A 153 -19.73 37.02 19.48
CA TYR A 153 -18.70 37.66 20.29
C TYR A 153 -17.64 36.66 20.73
N GLU A 154 -16.39 36.91 20.36
CA GLU A 154 -15.25 36.04 20.67
C GLU A 154 -14.02 36.87 21.01
N ALA A 155 -13.35 36.54 22.13
CA ALA A 155 -12.04 37.10 22.53
C ALA A 155 -11.91 38.65 22.41
N GLY A 156 -12.94 39.42 22.82
CA GLY A 156 -12.91 40.89 22.78
C GLY A 156 -13.24 41.50 21.41
N ARG A 157 -13.72 40.68 20.46
CA ARG A 157 -14.11 41.09 19.11
C ARG A 157 -15.58 40.78 18.86
N LEU A 158 -16.28 41.72 18.22
CA LEU A 158 -17.60 41.49 17.67
C LEU A 158 -17.46 40.90 16.26
N LEU A 159 -17.98 39.70 16.05
CA LEU A 159 -17.96 39.01 14.76
C LEU A 159 -19.28 39.25 14.03
N LEU A 160 -19.21 39.75 12.80
CA LEU A 160 -20.33 39.79 11.85
C LEU A 160 -20.03 38.82 10.72
N LEU A 161 -20.91 37.85 10.49
CA LEU A 161 -20.73 36.76 9.53
C LEU A 161 -21.85 36.80 8.48
N ALA A 162 -21.56 36.40 7.25
CA ALA A 162 -22.57 36.26 6.21
C ALA A 162 -22.27 35.05 5.31
N ASP A 163 -23.30 34.25 5.03
CA ASP A 163 -23.26 33.20 4.03
C ASP A 163 -23.81 33.79 2.73
N VAL A 164 -22.92 34.09 1.77
CA VAL A 164 -23.25 34.78 0.51
C VAL A 164 -22.74 33.98 -0.68
N ASP A 165 -23.63 33.78 -1.64
CA ASP A 165 -23.36 33.19 -2.94
C ASP A 165 -23.66 34.20 -4.05
N VAL A 166 -22.94 34.11 -5.17
CA VAL A 166 -23.17 34.90 -6.37
C VAL A 166 -23.32 33.97 -7.55
N ASN A 167 -24.45 34.04 -8.23
CA ASN A 167 -24.78 33.25 -9.42
C ASN A 167 -25.02 34.17 -10.62
N ALA A 168 -24.16 34.09 -11.64
CA ALA A 168 -24.28 34.87 -12.85
C ALA A 168 -23.88 34.04 -14.09
N GLY A 169 -24.81 33.88 -15.04
CA GLY A 169 -24.48 33.29 -16.34
C GLY A 169 -23.93 31.85 -16.27
N GLY A 170 -24.40 31.05 -15.31
CA GLY A 170 -23.90 29.68 -15.08
C GLY A 170 -22.63 29.60 -14.25
N LEU A 171 -21.98 30.73 -13.93
CA LEU A 171 -20.88 30.83 -12.97
C LEU A 171 -21.44 31.10 -11.58
N SER A 172 -20.97 30.36 -10.58
CA SER A 172 -21.30 30.52 -9.17
C SER A 172 -20.04 30.82 -8.36
N PHE A 173 -20.14 31.70 -7.39
CA PHE A 173 -19.12 31.95 -6.38
C PHE A 173 -19.77 31.82 -5.02
N GLY A 174 -19.26 30.97 -4.15
CA GLY A 174 -19.71 30.89 -2.77
C GLY A 174 -18.63 31.35 -1.83
N THR A 175 -19.02 31.92 -0.70
CA THR A 175 -18.10 32.29 0.37
C THR A 175 -18.41 31.50 1.62
N LYS A 176 -17.37 31.06 2.33
CA LYS A 176 -17.49 30.33 3.59
C LYS A 176 -16.83 31.13 4.70
N GLY A 177 -17.58 31.41 5.77
CA GLY A 177 -17.08 32.24 6.87
C GLY A 177 -16.61 33.62 6.39
N LEU A 178 -17.36 34.25 5.49
CA LEU A 178 -17.17 35.66 5.15
C LEU A 178 -17.65 36.50 6.33
N GLY A 179 -16.81 37.42 6.81
CA GLY A 179 -17.22 38.28 7.90
C GLY A 179 -16.23 39.36 8.28
N ALA A 180 -16.61 40.17 9.26
CA ALA A 180 -15.81 41.24 9.83
C ALA A 180 -15.74 41.08 11.35
N GLY A 181 -14.53 41.01 11.90
CA GLY A 181 -14.27 41.08 13.32
C GLY A 181 -13.94 42.52 13.71
N ILE A 182 -14.74 43.12 14.59
CA ILE A 182 -14.56 44.48 15.09
C ILE A 182 -13.96 44.38 16.50
N PRO A 183 -12.66 44.73 16.70
CA PRO A 183 -12.06 44.75 18.03
C PRO A 183 -12.72 45.83 18.89
N LEU A 184 -13.14 45.50 20.12
CA LEU A 184 -13.72 46.51 21.02
C LEU A 184 -12.70 47.57 21.46
N SER A 185 -11.41 47.24 21.41
CA SER A 185 -10.30 48.16 21.71
C SER A 185 -10.01 49.15 20.58
N ASP A 186 -10.34 48.80 19.33
CA ASP A 186 -10.15 49.67 18.16
C ASP A 186 -11.28 49.43 17.14
N PRO A 187 -12.48 49.97 17.38
CA PRO A 187 -13.64 49.75 16.52
C PRO A 187 -13.51 50.39 15.14
N ALA A 188 -12.53 51.28 14.94
CA ALA A 188 -12.30 51.98 13.68
C ALA A 188 -11.63 51.09 12.62
N HIS A 189 -10.99 50.00 13.03
CA HIS A 189 -10.24 49.11 12.15
C HIS A 189 -10.80 47.68 12.21
N PRO A 190 -11.93 47.39 11.51
CA PRO A 190 -12.45 46.05 11.41
C PRO A 190 -11.49 45.13 10.63
N VAL A 191 -11.30 43.91 11.13
CA VAL A 191 -10.51 42.87 10.46
C VAL A 191 -11.46 41.99 9.66
N LEU A 192 -11.33 42.03 8.33
CA LEU A 192 -12.10 41.15 7.45
C LEU A 192 -11.52 39.73 7.52
N HIS A 193 -12.41 38.75 7.53
CA HIS A 193 -12.03 37.34 7.43
C HIS A 193 -12.87 36.66 6.36
N LEU A 194 -12.22 35.74 5.64
CA LEU A 194 -12.83 34.83 4.69
C LEU A 194 -12.20 33.47 4.95
N ASN A 195 -13.02 32.52 5.39
CA ASN A 195 -12.54 31.17 5.69
C ASN A 195 -12.48 30.29 4.46
N GLY A 196 -13.26 30.55 3.42
CA GLY A 196 -13.18 29.78 2.18
C GLY A 196 -13.91 30.43 1.00
N LEU A 197 -13.57 29.96 -0.19
CA LEU A 197 -14.14 30.40 -1.46
C LEU A 197 -14.47 29.17 -2.30
N SER A 198 -15.66 29.14 -2.87
CA SER A 198 -16.03 28.18 -3.91
C SER A 198 -16.26 28.89 -5.23
N VAL A 199 -15.95 28.18 -6.32
CA VAL A 199 -16.20 28.60 -7.70
C VAL A 199 -16.86 27.44 -8.41
N GLY A 200 -17.98 27.67 -9.07
CA GLY A 200 -18.66 26.69 -9.90
C GLY A 200 -18.99 27.25 -11.26
N TYR A 201 -19.03 26.40 -12.27
CA TYR A 201 -19.55 26.72 -13.58
C TYR A 201 -20.37 25.52 -14.06
N SER A 202 -21.64 25.73 -14.42
CA SER A 202 -22.52 24.62 -14.84
C SER A 202 -23.30 25.02 -16.08
N ARG A 203 -22.85 24.54 -17.24
CA ARG A 203 -23.57 24.63 -18.52
C ARG A 203 -23.22 23.43 -19.40
N PRO A 204 -24.19 22.62 -19.86
CA PRO A 204 -23.91 21.52 -20.77
C PRO A 204 -23.06 21.98 -21.97
N PRO A 205 -22.00 21.26 -22.35
CA PRO A 205 -21.56 19.96 -21.83
C PRO A 205 -20.56 20.01 -20.65
N LEU A 206 -20.22 21.18 -20.11
CA LEU A 206 -19.12 21.35 -19.14
C LEU A 206 -19.64 21.77 -17.75
N THR A 207 -19.21 21.04 -16.73
CA THR A 207 -19.38 21.41 -15.32
C THR A 207 -18.02 21.52 -14.66
N ILE A 208 -17.77 22.61 -13.95
CA ILE A 208 -16.58 22.82 -13.11
C ILE A 208 -17.08 23.19 -11.73
N ALA A 209 -16.48 22.65 -10.68
CA ALA A 209 -16.72 23.07 -9.31
C ALA A 209 -15.41 23.02 -8.55
N GLY A 210 -15.19 23.93 -7.62
CA GLY A 210 -14.05 23.88 -6.74
C GLY A 210 -14.31 24.68 -5.48
N GLU A 211 -13.69 24.25 -4.40
CA GLU A 211 -13.78 24.92 -3.11
C GLU A 211 -12.41 24.88 -2.43
N LEU A 212 -12.04 25.99 -1.82
CA LEU A 212 -10.81 26.14 -1.04
C LEU A 212 -11.18 26.72 0.32
N VAL A 213 -10.79 26.05 1.41
CA VAL A 213 -11.15 26.44 2.78
C VAL A 213 -9.90 26.44 3.66
N ARG A 214 -9.71 27.53 4.39
CA ARG A 214 -8.73 27.65 5.47
C ARG A 214 -9.08 26.68 6.60
N ARG A 215 -8.09 25.92 7.04
CA ARG A 215 -8.19 24.98 8.16
C ARG A 215 -7.48 25.56 9.37
N ASP A 216 -8.06 25.36 10.54
CA ASP A 216 -7.38 25.61 11.79
C ASP A 216 -6.69 24.32 12.22
N MET A 217 -5.36 24.35 12.29
CA MET A 217 -4.51 23.23 12.66
C MET A 217 -3.76 23.50 13.99
N GLY A 218 -4.18 24.52 14.73
CA GLY A 218 -3.55 24.96 15.96
C GLY A 218 -2.52 26.09 15.78
N PRO A 219 -1.95 26.60 16.88
CA PRO A 219 -1.15 27.84 16.91
C PRO A 219 0.19 27.73 16.18
N ASP A 220 0.66 26.52 15.88
CA ASP A 220 1.94 26.28 15.21
C ASP A 220 1.88 26.54 13.69
N TYR A 221 0.68 26.66 13.12
CA TYR A 221 0.45 26.85 11.69
C TYR A 221 0.01 28.29 11.38
N GLU A 222 0.72 28.95 10.46
CA GLU A 222 0.36 30.29 9.98
C GLU A 222 -0.83 30.22 9.02
N LEU A 223 -0.78 29.23 8.13
CA LEU A 223 -1.76 29.04 7.07
C LEU A 223 -1.93 27.54 6.84
N ALA A 224 -3.14 27.03 6.98
CA ALA A 224 -3.51 25.74 6.43
C ALA A 224 -4.74 25.93 5.55
N VAL A 225 -4.73 25.34 4.37
CA VAL A 225 -5.77 25.48 3.36
C VAL A 225 -5.96 24.12 2.70
N GLY A 226 -7.20 23.70 2.58
CA GLY A 226 -7.56 22.46 1.91
C GLY A 226 -8.72 22.68 0.97
N GLY A 227 -8.74 21.96 -0.14
CA GLY A 227 -9.74 22.17 -1.15
C GLY A 227 -9.91 20.99 -2.09
N MET A 228 -10.94 21.10 -2.93
CA MET A 228 -11.22 20.15 -4.00
C MET A 228 -11.60 20.88 -5.27
N ALA A 229 -11.36 20.23 -6.40
CA ALA A 229 -11.79 20.68 -7.72
C ALA A 229 -12.36 19.50 -8.51
N VAL A 230 -13.43 19.74 -9.26
CA VAL A 230 -14.10 18.79 -10.13
C VAL A 230 -14.28 19.44 -11.48
N VAL A 231 -13.93 18.73 -12.54
CA VAL A 231 -14.19 19.10 -13.94
C VAL A 231 -14.87 17.92 -14.61
N GLN A 232 -16.11 18.11 -15.06
CA GLN A 232 -16.92 17.05 -15.64
C GLN A 232 -17.39 17.43 -17.04
N THR A 233 -17.21 16.48 -17.95
CA THR A 233 -17.67 16.52 -19.34
C THR A 233 -18.46 15.25 -19.65
N PRO A 234 -19.10 15.12 -20.82
CA PRO A 234 -19.78 13.88 -21.21
C PRO A 234 -18.79 12.73 -21.47
N ALA A 235 -17.53 13.06 -21.78
CA ALA A 235 -16.49 12.09 -22.13
C ALA A 235 -15.62 11.64 -20.94
N ALA A 236 -15.42 12.52 -19.95
CA ALA A 236 -14.57 12.26 -18.79
C ALA A 236 -14.90 13.20 -17.61
N GLY A 237 -14.58 12.75 -16.40
CA GLY A 237 -14.57 13.57 -15.19
C GLY A 237 -13.18 13.59 -14.55
N VAL A 238 -12.79 14.69 -13.92
CA VAL A 238 -11.57 14.80 -13.12
C VAL A 238 -11.96 15.37 -11.77
N THR A 239 -11.60 14.67 -10.70
CA THR A 239 -11.72 15.15 -9.32
C THR A 239 -10.32 15.26 -8.74
N ALA A 240 -10.01 16.36 -8.06
CA ALA A 240 -8.76 16.55 -7.34
C ALA A 240 -9.05 17.04 -5.93
N THR A 241 -8.33 16.52 -4.94
CA THR A 241 -8.33 16.99 -3.56
C THR A 241 -6.92 17.34 -3.16
N GLY A 242 -6.76 18.37 -2.34
CA GLY A 242 -5.44 18.80 -1.92
C GLY A 242 -5.46 19.60 -0.63
N PHE A 243 -4.29 19.68 -0.03
CA PHE A 243 -4.05 20.38 1.21
C PHE A 243 -2.67 21.02 1.20
N TYR A 244 -2.58 22.21 1.76
CA TYR A 244 -1.35 22.97 1.96
C TYR A 244 -1.32 23.49 3.39
N ALA A 245 -0.20 23.36 4.07
CA ALA A 245 0.01 23.92 5.40
C ALA A 245 1.41 24.52 5.54
N GLN A 246 1.47 25.75 6.03
CA GLN A 246 2.68 26.48 6.39
C GLN A 246 2.80 26.53 7.91
N LYS A 247 3.90 25.99 8.45
CA LYS A 247 4.26 26.14 9.87
C LYS A 247 4.99 27.46 10.10
N THR A 248 4.82 28.04 11.29
CA THR A 248 5.39 29.35 11.69
C THR A 248 6.91 29.40 11.65
N ASN A 249 7.59 28.27 11.91
CA ASN A 249 9.05 28.16 11.88
C ASN A 249 9.51 26.86 11.19
N GLY A 250 8.81 26.44 10.13
CA GLY A 250 9.12 25.18 9.46
C GLY A 250 8.76 25.17 7.99
N ASP A 251 9.14 24.10 7.30
CA ASP A 251 8.86 23.94 5.89
C ASP A 251 7.37 23.73 5.61
N PRO A 252 6.88 24.14 4.42
CA PRO A 252 5.52 23.87 4.00
C PRO A 252 5.28 22.37 3.79
N SER A 253 4.07 21.92 4.12
CA SER A 253 3.53 20.59 3.85
C SER A 253 2.45 20.71 2.77
N PHE A 254 2.48 19.81 1.79
CA PHE A 254 1.53 19.80 0.69
C PHE A 254 1.15 18.38 0.29
N PHE A 255 -0.10 18.15 -0.07
CA PHE A 255 -0.45 16.97 -0.86
C PHE A 255 -1.58 17.25 -1.85
N CYS A 256 -1.65 16.42 -2.89
CA CYS A 256 -2.72 16.39 -3.86
C CYS A 256 -3.02 14.93 -4.25
N PHE A 257 -4.29 14.61 -4.43
CA PHE A 257 -4.75 13.33 -4.96
C PHE A 257 -5.88 13.58 -5.95
N GLY A 258 -5.78 13.00 -7.15
CA GLY A 258 -6.75 13.17 -8.20
C GLY A 258 -7.21 11.85 -8.80
N VAL A 259 -8.46 11.84 -9.25
CA VAL A 259 -9.12 10.73 -9.94
C VAL A 259 -9.62 11.23 -11.29
N LEU A 260 -9.22 10.54 -12.35
CA LEU A 260 -9.73 10.68 -13.71
C LEU A 260 -10.76 9.57 -13.95
N ASP A 261 -12.02 9.94 -14.10
CA ASP A 261 -13.13 9.07 -14.44
C ASP A 261 -13.34 9.02 -15.96
N LEU A 262 -13.11 7.83 -16.53
CA LEU A 262 -13.30 7.49 -17.94
C LEU A 262 -14.48 6.53 -18.14
N SER A 263 -15.27 6.20 -17.11
CA SER A 263 -16.34 5.19 -17.17
C SER A 263 -17.36 5.44 -18.29
N LYS A 264 -17.61 6.72 -18.63
CA LYS A 264 -18.51 7.14 -19.73
C LYS A 264 -17.92 6.93 -21.12
N ARG A 265 -16.61 6.73 -21.23
CA ARG A 265 -15.87 6.44 -22.46
C ARG A 265 -15.28 5.05 -22.32
N SER A 266 -15.86 4.06 -23.02
CA SER A 266 -15.29 2.70 -23.05
C SER A 266 -13.80 2.76 -23.44
N ALA A 267 -12.92 2.55 -22.47
CA ALA A 267 -11.47 2.56 -22.64
C ALA A 267 -10.95 1.15 -22.33
N GLY A 268 -10.31 0.53 -23.33
CA GLY A 268 -9.83 -0.85 -23.23
C GLY A 268 -10.68 -1.86 -24.00
N SER A 269 -10.48 -3.14 -23.71
CA SER A 269 -11.16 -4.25 -24.37
C SER A 269 -12.20 -4.88 -23.43
N PRO A 270 -13.10 -5.76 -23.90
CA PRO A 270 -13.98 -6.53 -23.03
C PRO A 270 -13.24 -7.40 -21.99
N VAL A 271 -11.97 -7.75 -22.26
CA VAL A 271 -11.11 -8.48 -21.32
C VAL A 271 -10.64 -7.58 -20.19
N PHE A 272 -10.35 -6.32 -20.48
CA PHE A 272 -9.89 -5.34 -19.49
C PHE A 272 -10.39 -3.95 -19.90
N ARG A 273 -11.38 -3.45 -19.17
CA ARG A 273 -11.92 -2.10 -19.34
C ARG A 273 -11.45 -1.23 -18.20
N LEU A 274 -10.71 -0.18 -18.52
CA LEU A 274 -10.30 0.82 -17.57
C LEU A 274 -11.44 1.82 -17.37
N GLU A 275 -11.88 2.00 -16.15
CA GLU A 275 -12.98 2.91 -15.81
C GLU A 275 -12.44 4.18 -15.16
N LYS A 276 -11.48 4.07 -14.24
CA LYS A 276 -10.87 5.24 -13.59
C LYS A 276 -9.37 5.06 -13.36
N LEU A 277 -8.66 6.19 -13.31
CA LEU A 277 -7.27 6.28 -12.91
C LEU A 277 -7.14 7.26 -11.76
N ALA A 278 -6.22 7.00 -10.84
CA ALA A 278 -5.89 7.91 -9.76
C ALA A 278 -4.38 8.15 -9.69
N ALA A 279 -4.00 9.36 -9.29
CA ALA A 279 -2.63 9.72 -9.00
C ALA A 279 -2.59 10.67 -7.80
N GLY A 280 -1.58 10.53 -6.95
CA GLY A 280 -1.38 11.42 -5.82
C GLY A 280 0.10 11.64 -5.52
N PHE A 281 0.36 12.74 -4.84
CA PHE A 281 1.68 13.13 -4.39
C PHE A 281 1.57 13.91 -3.09
N GLY A 282 2.51 13.69 -2.18
CA GLY A 282 2.69 14.51 -1.00
C GLY A 282 4.15 14.85 -0.72
N TYR A 283 4.33 16.06 -0.22
CA TYR A 283 5.60 16.67 0.15
C TYR A 283 5.55 17.14 1.60
N HIS A 284 6.54 16.75 2.40
CA HIS A 284 6.56 16.94 3.85
C HIS A 284 5.26 16.47 4.52
N THR A 285 4.72 15.36 4.02
CA THR A 285 3.52 14.71 4.53
C THR A 285 3.75 13.21 4.57
N GLN A 286 3.08 12.54 5.50
CA GLN A 286 3.13 11.10 5.68
C GLN A 286 1.73 10.51 5.47
N VAL A 287 1.66 9.40 4.75
CA VAL A 287 0.43 8.59 4.63
C VAL A 287 0.52 7.44 5.61
N ARG A 288 -0.49 7.31 6.47
CA ARG A 288 -0.66 6.11 7.28
C ARG A 288 -1.17 4.98 6.40
N THR A 289 -0.40 3.90 6.28
CA THR A 289 -0.87 2.70 5.58
C THR A 289 -1.99 2.02 6.37
N PRO A 290 -3.06 1.53 5.72
CA PRO A 290 -4.16 0.85 6.39
C PRO A 290 -3.71 -0.52 6.91
N LYS A 291 -4.26 -0.92 8.06
CA LYS A 291 -4.25 -2.33 8.45
C LYS A 291 -5.11 -3.13 7.49
N PHE A 292 -4.93 -4.44 7.43
CA PHE A 292 -5.72 -5.31 6.55
C PHE A 292 -7.25 -5.11 6.72
N THR A 293 -7.75 -5.05 7.96
CA THR A 293 -9.17 -4.81 8.27
C THR A 293 -9.68 -3.40 7.93
N GLU A 294 -8.79 -2.48 7.57
CA GLU A 294 -9.11 -1.08 7.25
C GLU A 294 -9.10 -0.81 5.73
N VAL A 295 -8.74 -1.80 4.89
CA VAL A 295 -8.59 -1.63 3.44
C VAL A 295 -9.86 -1.10 2.78
N GLY A 296 -11.03 -1.71 3.05
CA GLY A 296 -12.31 -1.23 2.53
C GLY A 296 -12.68 0.20 2.96
N ASN A 297 -12.09 0.71 4.05
CA ASN A 297 -12.30 2.07 4.55
C ASN A 297 -11.20 3.05 4.13
N PHE A 298 -10.18 2.59 3.40
CA PHE A 298 -9.05 3.42 3.03
C PHE A 298 -9.49 4.54 2.07
N PRO A 299 -9.31 5.83 2.43
CA PRO A 299 -9.92 6.92 1.68
C PRO A 299 -9.51 6.99 0.20
N PHE A 300 -8.26 6.67 -0.16
CA PHE A 300 -7.83 6.69 -1.57
C PHE A 300 -8.53 5.62 -2.41
N VAL A 301 -8.80 4.44 -1.84
CA VAL A 301 -9.60 3.39 -2.49
C VAL A 301 -11.06 3.83 -2.61
N ARG A 302 -11.64 4.44 -1.57
CA ARG A 302 -13.03 4.93 -1.60
C ARG A 302 -13.25 6.09 -2.57
N MET A 303 -12.29 7.02 -2.66
CA MET A 303 -12.31 8.14 -3.61
C MET A 303 -12.30 7.64 -5.05
N LEU A 304 -11.57 6.56 -5.31
CA LEU A 304 -11.56 5.89 -6.60
C LEU A 304 -12.92 5.22 -6.88
N SER A 305 -13.45 4.42 -5.94
CA SER A 305 -14.72 3.69 -6.11
C SER A 305 -16.00 4.55 -6.09
N ALA A 306 -15.92 5.85 -5.77
CA ALA A 306 -17.09 6.72 -5.71
C ALA A 306 -17.76 6.82 -7.10
N THR A 307 -19.02 6.41 -7.20
CA THR A 307 -19.82 6.42 -8.43
C THR A 307 -20.72 7.66 -8.57
N GLU A 308 -20.88 8.43 -7.50
CA GLU A 308 -21.70 9.65 -7.48
C GLU A 308 -20.82 10.90 -7.37
N THR A 309 -21.26 11.99 -8.01
CA THR A 309 -20.76 13.34 -7.73
C THR A 309 -20.83 13.56 -6.24
N VAL A 310 -19.67 13.71 -5.60
CA VAL A 310 -19.58 13.80 -4.14
C VAL A 310 -20.53 14.90 -3.66
N ASP A 311 -21.59 14.52 -2.93
CA ASP A 311 -22.56 15.48 -2.38
C ASP A 311 -21.90 16.51 -1.46
N ASN A 312 -20.71 16.17 -0.91
CA ASN A 312 -19.87 17.11 -0.17
C ASN A 312 -18.36 16.76 -0.29
N PRO A 313 -17.65 17.30 -1.30
CA PRO A 313 -16.23 17.04 -1.54
C PRO A 313 -15.37 17.22 -0.28
N LEU A 314 -15.61 18.29 0.49
CA LEU A 314 -14.87 18.57 1.71
C LEU A 314 -14.90 17.44 2.75
N GLN A 315 -15.98 16.64 2.82
CA GLN A 315 -16.02 15.51 3.75
C GLN A 315 -14.97 14.45 3.44
N GLN A 316 -14.60 14.26 2.17
CA GLN A 316 -13.57 13.30 1.80
C GLN A 316 -12.17 13.81 2.19
N LEU A 317 -11.94 15.11 2.05
CA LEU A 317 -10.74 15.75 2.57
C LEU A 317 -10.69 15.70 4.10
N ASP A 318 -11.82 15.90 4.78
CA ASP A 318 -11.94 15.76 6.23
C ASP A 318 -11.65 14.33 6.68
N ALA A 319 -12.13 13.33 5.92
CA ALA A 319 -11.80 11.93 6.20
C ALA A 319 -10.29 11.68 6.11
N LEU A 320 -9.58 12.26 5.14
CA LEU A 320 -8.12 12.15 5.03
C LEU A 320 -7.38 12.81 6.21
N LEU A 321 -7.75 14.04 6.54
CA LEU A 321 -7.06 14.85 7.56
C LEU A 321 -7.45 14.42 8.98
N ASN A 322 -8.73 14.46 9.31
CA ASN A 322 -9.24 14.18 10.66
C ASN A 322 -9.22 12.68 10.97
N GLY A 323 -9.29 11.82 9.95
CA GLY A 323 -9.08 10.38 10.11
C GLY A 323 -7.62 9.98 10.36
N GLY A 324 -6.69 10.94 10.34
CA GLY A 324 -5.27 10.70 10.59
C GLY A 324 -4.59 9.88 9.49
N TRP A 325 -5.16 9.85 8.29
CA TRP A 325 -4.61 9.12 7.14
C TRP A 325 -3.46 9.88 6.51
N VAL A 326 -3.55 11.21 6.44
CA VAL A 326 -2.47 12.07 5.98
C VAL A 326 -2.16 13.11 7.05
N LYS A 327 -0.88 13.23 7.41
CA LYS A 327 -0.42 14.20 8.40
C LYS A 327 0.85 14.90 7.91
N SER A 328 1.11 16.09 8.46
CA SER A 328 2.36 16.82 8.20
C SER A 328 3.54 16.09 8.85
N ALA A 329 4.57 15.80 8.07
CA ALA A 329 5.78 15.09 8.50
C ALA A 329 6.97 15.63 7.68
N PRO A 330 7.81 16.52 8.24
CA PRO A 330 8.95 17.10 7.54
C PRO A 330 9.89 16.00 7.01
N GLY A 331 10.42 16.16 5.79
CA GLY A 331 11.31 15.18 5.15
C GLY A 331 10.62 13.98 4.49
N GLU A 332 9.36 13.70 4.82
CA GLU A 332 8.59 12.60 4.20
C GLU A 332 7.95 13.02 2.88
N MET A 333 7.98 12.12 1.91
CA MET A 333 7.30 12.25 0.62
C MET A 333 6.59 10.96 0.27
N TRP A 334 5.51 11.06 -0.52
CA TRP A 334 4.84 9.89 -1.04
C TRP A 334 4.24 10.12 -2.42
N LEU A 335 4.09 9.01 -3.15
CA LEU A 335 3.43 8.92 -4.44
C LEU A 335 2.31 7.89 -4.33
N ALA A 336 1.17 8.16 -4.97
CA ALA A 336 0.08 7.21 -5.09
C ALA A 336 -0.34 7.05 -6.54
N ALA A 337 -0.69 5.85 -6.94
CA ALA A 337 -1.25 5.53 -8.25
C ALA A 337 -2.37 4.50 -8.07
N GLY A 338 -3.52 4.70 -8.68
CA GLY A 338 -4.64 3.78 -8.54
C GLY A 338 -5.42 3.60 -9.83
N LEU A 339 -6.22 2.54 -9.89
CA LEU A 339 -7.11 2.26 -11.01
C LEU A 339 -8.37 1.53 -10.55
N GLU A 340 -9.46 1.85 -11.22
CA GLU A 340 -10.70 1.06 -11.23
C GLU A 340 -10.84 0.46 -12.62
N ALA A 341 -11.00 -0.87 -12.68
CA ALA A 341 -11.14 -1.59 -13.93
C ALA A 341 -12.14 -2.74 -13.81
N LEU A 342 -12.70 -3.11 -14.95
CA LEU A 342 -13.59 -4.25 -15.12
C LEU A 342 -12.93 -5.30 -16.00
N VAL A 343 -12.65 -6.47 -15.42
CA VAL A 343 -11.98 -7.60 -16.07
C VAL A 343 -13.02 -8.62 -16.55
N TYR A 344 -12.92 -9.04 -17.80
CA TYR A 344 -13.88 -9.93 -18.50
C TYR A 344 -15.34 -9.52 -18.35
N GLU A 345 -15.61 -8.23 -18.21
CA GLU A 345 -16.94 -7.71 -17.91
C GLU A 345 -17.58 -8.23 -16.61
N LEU A 346 -16.82 -8.88 -15.74
CA LEU A 346 -17.33 -9.70 -14.64
C LEU A 346 -16.75 -9.32 -13.28
N VAL A 347 -15.45 -9.02 -13.24
CA VAL A 347 -14.70 -8.76 -12.01
C VAL A 347 -14.33 -7.29 -11.95
N HIS A 348 -14.93 -6.54 -11.03
CA HIS A 348 -14.54 -5.17 -10.72
C HIS A 348 -13.33 -5.19 -9.80
N ILE A 349 -12.28 -4.48 -10.18
CA ILE A 349 -11.06 -4.32 -9.40
C ILE A 349 -10.84 -2.84 -9.10
N ASN A 350 -10.64 -2.53 -7.83
CA ASN A 350 -10.30 -1.19 -7.34
C ASN A 350 -9.01 -1.28 -6.56
N GLY A 351 -7.96 -0.59 -6.98
CA GLY A 351 -6.65 -0.70 -6.35
C GLY A 351 -5.90 0.63 -6.30
N VAL A 352 -5.16 0.87 -5.22
CA VAL A 352 -4.27 2.01 -5.04
C VAL A 352 -2.92 1.51 -4.50
N ALA A 353 -1.86 1.79 -5.25
CA ALA A 353 -0.48 1.68 -4.80
C ALA A 353 -0.04 3.00 -4.15
N VAL A 354 0.69 2.93 -3.04
CA VAL A 354 1.29 4.06 -2.34
C VAL A 354 2.75 3.74 -2.06
N VAL A 355 3.66 4.62 -2.47
CA VAL A 355 5.09 4.52 -2.16
C VAL A 355 5.47 5.76 -1.36
N GLN A 356 5.92 5.56 -0.13
CA GLN A 356 6.43 6.61 0.75
C GLN A 356 7.93 6.45 0.94
N PHE A 357 8.66 7.57 0.94
CA PHE A 357 10.10 7.65 1.09
C PHE A 357 10.50 8.93 1.84
N GLY A 358 11.56 8.84 2.64
CA GLY A 358 11.98 9.87 3.60
C GLY A 358 12.90 9.21 4.62
N ASP A 359 12.41 9.05 5.84
CA ASP A 359 13.07 8.27 6.89
C ASP A 359 13.02 6.76 6.60
N GLU A 360 11.92 6.29 5.99
CA GLU A 360 11.66 4.89 5.69
C GLU A 360 11.04 4.73 4.29
N LEU A 361 11.46 3.68 3.56
CA LEU A 361 10.78 3.27 2.33
C LEU A 361 9.65 2.30 2.67
N VAL A 362 8.42 2.70 2.37
CA VAL A 362 7.22 1.86 2.47
C VAL A 362 6.53 1.82 1.11
N ALA A 363 6.36 0.63 0.54
CA ALA A 363 5.64 0.44 -0.72
C ALA A 363 4.44 -0.46 -0.46
N GLY A 364 3.23 0.07 -0.62
CA GLY A 364 1.99 -0.65 -0.37
C GLY A 364 1.06 -0.69 -1.58
N LEU A 365 0.27 -1.75 -1.70
CA LEU A 365 -0.82 -1.92 -2.65
C LEU A 365 -2.07 -2.34 -1.89
N TYR A 366 -3.16 -1.61 -2.07
CA TYR A 366 -4.41 -1.83 -1.35
C TYR A 366 -5.53 -1.92 -2.36
N GLY A 367 -6.39 -2.93 -2.26
CA GLY A 367 -7.46 -3.09 -3.22
C GLY A 367 -8.67 -3.84 -2.72
N HIS A 368 -9.75 -3.67 -3.45
CA HIS A 368 -11.05 -4.30 -3.27
C HIS A 368 -11.48 -4.89 -4.61
N VAL A 369 -11.88 -6.15 -4.61
CA VAL A 369 -12.27 -6.90 -5.80
C VAL A 369 -13.67 -7.47 -5.61
N VAL A 370 -14.56 -7.26 -6.58
CA VAL A 370 -15.94 -7.75 -6.53
C VAL A 370 -16.32 -8.45 -7.83
N ALA A 371 -16.91 -9.64 -7.70
CA ALA A 371 -17.56 -10.34 -8.80
C ALA A 371 -18.98 -10.75 -8.37
N THR A 372 -19.99 -10.42 -9.19
CA THR A 372 -21.41 -10.70 -8.89
C THR A 372 -22.02 -11.53 -10.02
N PHE A 373 -22.73 -12.60 -9.65
CA PHE A 373 -23.29 -13.59 -10.57
C PHE A 373 -24.81 -13.78 -10.34
N PRO A 374 -25.64 -13.65 -11.39
CA PRO A 374 -25.30 -13.12 -12.72
C PRO A 374 -25.04 -11.62 -12.64
N LYS A 375 -24.32 -11.09 -13.63
CA LYS A 375 -23.96 -9.67 -13.71
C LYS A 375 -25.23 -8.78 -13.63
N MET A 376 -25.16 -7.69 -12.85
CA MET A 376 -26.25 -6.70 -12.67
C MET A 376 -27.61 -7.28 -12.22
N SER A 377 -27.62 -8.42 -11.52
CA SER A 377 -28.85 -8.95 -10.92
C SER A 377 -29.18 -8.26 -9.60
N THR A 378 -30.46 -7.94 -9.38
CA THR A 378 -30.97 -7.54 -8.06
C THR A 378 -31.09 -8.73 -7.10
N THR A 379 -31.14 -9.95 -7.64
CA THR A 379 -31.11 -11.22 -6.91
C THR A 379 -29.93 -12.07 -7.40
N PRO A 380 -28.68 -11.72 -7.03
CA PRO A 380 -27.52 -12.52 -7.38
C PRO A 380 -27.55 -13.86 -6.63
N TRP A 381 -27.15 -14.94 -7.31
CA TRP A 381 -26.98 -16.26 -6.70
C TRP A 381 -25.55 -16.49 -6.21
N ALA A 382 -24.57 -15.67 -6.61
CA ALA A 382 -23.27 -15.65 -5.97
C ALA A 382 -22.65 -14.25 -6.00
N LYS A 383 -21.90 -13.91 -4.96
CA LYS A 383 -21.07 -12.71 -4.88
C LYS A 383 -19.75 -13.08 -4.24
N LEU A 384 -18.65 -12.64 -4.85
CA LEU A 384 -17.31 -12.76 -4.30
C LEU A 384 -16.80 -11.35 -4.08
N ALA A 385 -16.46 -10.99 -2.84
CA ALA A 385 -15.92 -9.67 -2.51
C ALA A 385 -14.69 -9.85 -1.62
N VAL A 386 -13.53 -9.39 -2.11
CA VAL A 386 -12.22 -9.64 -1.50
C VAL A 386 -11.50 -8.31 -1.26
N ASP A 387 -11.00 -8.13 -0.04
CA ASP A 387 -10.04 -7.07 0.28
C ASP A 387 -8.63 -7.63 0.22
N ALA A 388 -7.68 -6.84 -0.30
CA ALA A 388 -6.28 -7.21 -0.43
C ALA A 388 -5.33 -6.07 0.00
N ARG A 389 -4.23 -6.43 0.65
CA ARG A 389 -3.13 -5.57 1.09
C ARG A 389 -1.82 -6.25 0.75
N ALA A 390 -0.92 -5.56 0.07
CA ALA A 390 0.49 -5.92 -0.03
C ALA A 390 1.33 -4.76 0.51
N GLU A 391 2.35 -5.00 1.33
CA GLU A 391 3.19 -3.95 1.90
C GLU A 391 4.63 -4.44 2.04
N TYR A 392 5.58 -3.70 1.45
CA TYR A 392 7.00 -3.82 1.73
C TYR A 392 7.45 -2.68 2.64
N ARG A 393 8.25 -3.02 3.65
CA ARG A 393 8.78 -2.07 4.63
C ARG A 393 10.29 -2.23 4.80
N SER A 394 11.06 -1.18 4.51
CA SER A 394 12.53 -1.27 4.56
C SER A 394 13.11 -1.39 5.96
N SER A 395 12.49 -0.84 7.01
CA SER A 395 13.03 -0.98 8.38
C SER A 395 12.91 -2.40 8.93
N ALA A 396 11.84 -3.11 8.55
CA ALA A 396 11.63 -4.50 8.91
C ALA A 396 12.27 -5.47 7.90
N ASP A 397 12.58 -4.99 6.70
CA ASP A 397 13.04 -5.78 5.55
C ASP A 397 12.10 -6.97 5.28
N THR A 398 10.79 -6.69 5.25
CA THR A 398 9.73 -7.69 5.04
C THR A 398 8.77 -7.28 3.94
N LEU A 399 8.28 -8.28 3.19
CA LEU A 399 7.13 -8.15 2.29
C LEU A 399 5.94 -8.92 2.88
N GLU A 400 4.83 -8.21 3.06
CA GLU A 400 3.56 -8.76 3.51
C GLU A 400 2.53 -8.75 2.38
N PHE A 401 1.74 -9.82 2.26
CA PHE A 401 0.52 -9.83 1.46
C PHE A 401 -0.60 -10.50 2.26
N ASP A 402 -1.76 -9.86 2.32
CA ASP A 402 -2.96 -10.33 3.00
C ASP A 402 -4.14 -10.16 2.04
N ALA A 403 -5.00 -11.17 1.94
CA ALA A 403 -6.28 -11.06 1.24
C ALA A 403 -7.35 -11.85 2.00
N ALA A 404 -8.58 -11.38 2.03
CA ALA A 404 -9.68 -12.13 2.65
C ALA A 404 -11.02 -11.80 2.02
N LEU A 405 -11.92 -12.78 2.11
CA LEU A 405 -13.31 -12.62 1.78
C LEU A 405 -13.97 -11.68 2.78
N THR A 406 -14.74 -10.74 2.26
CA THR A 406 -15.62 -9.85 3.05
C THR A 406 -16.95 -10.55 3.34
N ASP A 407 -17.68 -10.05 4.33
CA ASP A 407 -19.00 -10.57 4.75
C ASP A 407 -20.07 -10.50 3.65
N ASP A 408 -19.80 -9.76 2.58
CA ASP A 408 -20.62 -9.67 1.38
C ASP A 408 -20.51 -10.89 0.45
N SER A 409 -19.61 -11.83 0.75
CA SER A 409 -19.34 -13.00 -0.10
C SER A 409 -20.26 -14.17 0.21
N PHE A 410 -20.94 -14.70 -0.81
CA PHE A 410 -21.86 -15.83 -0.68
C PHE A 410 -21.97 -16.62 -2.00
N VAL A 411 -22.43 -17.87 -1.94
CA VAL A 411 -22.64 -18.72 -3.12
C VAL A 411 -23.93 -19.52 -3.02
N LEU A 412 -24.66 -19.66 -4.13
CA LEU A 412 -26.00 -20.24 -4.25
C LEU A 412 -27.13 -19.47 -3.53
N ASP A 413 -26.91 -19.06 -2.28
CA ASP A 413 -27.87 -18.34 -1.44
C ASP A 413 -27.14 -17.38 -0.50
N ARG A 414 -27.78 -16.28 -0.07
CA ARG A 414 -27.20 -15.32 0.90
C ARG A 414 -26.96 -15.94 2.27
N ASN A 415 -27.68 -17.00 2.60
CA ASN A 415 -27.50 -17.80 3.81
C ASN A 415 -26.35 -18.81 3.71
N CYS A 416 -25.67 -18.88 2.55
CA CYS A 416 -24.45 -19.67 2.32
C CYS A 416 -23.25 -18.71 2.25
N GLN A 417 -22.82 -18.25 3.41
CA GLN A 417 -21.76 -17.25 3.55
C GLN A 417 -20.40 -17.90 3.31
N LEU A 418 -19.54 -17.19 2.59
CA LEU A 418 -18.16 -17.62 2.34
C LEU A 418 -17.22 -16.95 3.34
N THR A 419 -16.22 -17.70 3.80
CA THR A 419 -15.14 -17.20 4.65
C THR A 419 -13.80 -17.67 4.11
N GLY A 420 -12.73 -16.93 4.40
CA GLY A 420 -11.39 -17.31 3.99
C GLY A 420 -10.41 -16.17 3.94
N GLY A 421 -9.19 -16.44 4.37
CA GLY A 421 -8.05 -15.53 4.26
C GLY A 421 -6.85 -16.20 3.61
N VAL A 422 -6.01 -15.37 3.02
CA VAL A 422 -4.71 -15.69 2.45
C VAL A 422 -3.70 -14.73 3.06
N ALA A 423 -2.55 -15.26 3.46
CA ALA A 423 -1.43 -14.46 3.93
C ALA A 423 -0.12 -15.02 3.36
N VAL A 424 0.71 -14.12 2.85
CA VAL A 424 2.10 -14.39 2.47
C VAL A 424 3.01 -13.45 3.24
N ARG A 425 4.12 -13.97 3.76
CA ARG A 425 5.21 -13.16 4.33
C ARG A 425 6.53 -13.64 3.77
N LEU A 426 7.38 -12.68 3.37
CA LEU A 426 8.77 -12.92 3.02
C LEU A 426 9.64 -12.07 3.94
N TRP A 427 10.62 -12.69 4.59
CA TRP A 427 11.57 -12.03 5.47
C TRP A 427 12.96 -12.01 4.81
N PHE A 428 13.42 -10.83 4.42
CA PHE A 428 14.69 -10.67 3.72
C PHE A 428 15.87 -10.58 4.69
N GLY A 429 17.09 -10.45 4.16
CA GLY A 429 18.34 -10.66 4.91
C GLY A 429 18.57 -9.67 6.07
N GLY A 430 18.00 -8.48 6.02
CA GLY A 430 18.05 -7.45 7.06
C GLY A 430 16.91 -7.53 8.08
N SER A 431 16.00 -8.50 7.95
CA SER A 431 14.87 -8.66 8.86
C SER A 431 15.25 -9.35 10.17
N ALA A 432 14.32 -9.39 11.13
CA ALA A 432 14.46 -10.17 12.35
C ALA A 432 14.45 -11.69 12.11
N HIS A 433 13.85 -12.16 11.01
CA HIS A 433 13.64 -13.57 10.69
C HIS A 433 14.17 -13.91 9.29
N PRO A 434 15.43 -13.59 8.99
CA PRO A 434 15.90 -13.55 7.61
C PRO A 434 15.82 -14.94 6.96
N GLY A 435 15.49 -14.97 5.67
CA GLY A 435 15.39 -16.19 4.88
C GLY A 435 14.12 -17.02 5.13
N GLU A 436 13.29 -16.66 6.11
CA GLU A 436 12.00 -17.30 6.30
C GLU A 436 10.98 -16.82 5.25
N PHE A 437 9.99 -17.68 5.01
CA PHE A 437 8.80 -17.32 4.26
C PHE A 437 7.61 -18.15 4.74
N VAL A 438 6.40 -17.64 4.52
CA VAL A 438 5.18 -18.42 4.71
C VAL A 438 4.16 -18.04 3.66
N VAL A 439 3.46 -19.05 3.14
CA VAL A 439 2.25 -18.90 2.34
C VAL A 439 1.16 -19.68 3.05
N SER A 440 0.09 -19.03 3.48
CA SER A 440 -1.03 -19.67 4.17
C SER A 440 -2.36 -19.24 3.56
N VAL A 441 -3.14 -20.22 3.14
CA VAL A 441 -4.52 -20.09 2.68
C VAL A 441 -5.39 -20.83 3.67
N GLY A 442 -6.29 -20.14 4.36
CA GLY A 442 -7.14 -20.80 5.35
C GLY A 442 -6.43 -21.19 6.66
N GLY A 443 -5.17 -20.84 6.88
CA GLY A 443 -4.42 -21.16 8.10
C GLY A 443 -3.52 -22.38 7.95
N TYR A 444 -3.27 -23.09 9.06
CA TYR A 444 -2.27 -24.16 9.16
C TYR A 444 -2.89 -25.47 9.67
N HIS A 445 -2.08 -26.52 9.73
CA HIS A 445 -2.45 -27.78 10.37
C HIS A 445 -2.80 -27.57 11.86
N PRO A 446 -3.88 -28.17 12.41
CA PRO A 446 -4.33 -27.93 13.79
C PRO A 446 -3.29 -28.25 14.86
N GLN A 447 -2.39 -29.20 14.58
CA GLN A 447 -1.31 -29.60 15.49
C GLN A 447 0.05 -28.95 15.14
N PHE A 448 0.08 -28.02 14.19
CA PHE A 448 1.31 -27.31 13.87
C PHE A 448 1.54 -26.19 14.89
N ASP A 449 2.73 -26.15 15.47
CA ASP A 449 3.15 -25.08 16.39
C ASP A 449 3.48 -23.81 15.59
N ILE A 450 2.45 -22.99 15.34
CA ILE A 450 2.56 -21.78 14.53
C ILE A 450 3.48 -20.76 15.24
N PRO A 451 4.60 -20.34 14.63
CA PRO A 451 5.46 -19.30 15.20
C PRO A 451 4.71 -17.98 15.46
N ALA A 452 5.12 -17.22 16.47
CA ALA A 452 4.40 -16.02 16.91
C ALA A 452 4.31 -14.91 15.85
N HIS A 453 5.33 -14.79 14.99
CA HIS A 453 5.39 -13.81 13.90
C HIS A 453 4.66 -14.26 12.63
N TYR A 454 4.16 -15.50 12.57
CA TYR A 454 3.41 -15.99 11.41
C TYR A 454 1.96 -15.45 11.41
N PRO A 455 1.41 -15.11 10.24
CA PRO A 455 0.04 -14.62 10.12
C PRO A 455 -0.96 -15.73 10.41
N ARG A 456 -2.18 -15.37 10.82
CA ARG A 456 -3.27 -16.33 11.13
C ARG A 456 -4.52 -16.03 10.30
N PRO A 457 -4.51 -16.32 8.99
CA PRO A 457 -5.67 -16.07 8.14
C PRO A 457 -6.86 -16.95 8.55
N ALA A 458 -8.08 -16.44 8.32
CA ALA A 458 -9.33 -17.17 8.56
C ALA A 458 -9.43 -18.40 7.65
N ARG A 459 -10.03 -19.49 8.14
CA ARG A 459 -10.25 -20.74 7.40
C ARG A 459 -11.02 -20.46 6.11
N LEU A 460 -10.57 -21.03 4.98
CA LEU A 460 -11.30 -20.95 3.72
C LEU A 460 -12.48 -21.92 3.80
N GLY A 461 -13.69 -21.47 3.54
CA GLY A 461 -14.87 -22.29 3.79
C GLY A 461 -16.20 -21.64 3.45
N PHE A 462 -17.26 -22.36 3.80
CA PHE A 462 -18.63 -21.89 3.71
C PHE A 462 -19.41 -22.30 4.96
N ASP A 463 -20.39 -21.47 5.31
CA ASP A 463 -21.39 -21.77 6.32
C ASP A 463 -22.79 -21.55 5.71
N TRP A 464 -23.59 -22.61 5.64
CA TRP A 464 -24.87 -22.62 4.94
C TRP A 464 -26.02 -23.04 5.82
N HIS A 465 -26.85 -22.05 6.16
CA HIS A 465 -28.16 -22.26 6.77
C HIS A 465 -29.22 -22.49 5.69
N ILE A 466 -29.36 -23.75 5.25
CA ILE A 466 -30.33 -24.16 4.21
C ILE A 466 -31.77 -23.95 4.68
N SER A 467 -32.04 -24.22 5.97
CA SER A 467 -33.31 -23.96 6.66
C SER A 467 -33.08 -23.98 8.17
N ASP A 468 -34.10 -23.63 8.97
CA ASP A 468 -34.05 -23.77 10.44
C ASP A 468 -33.72 -25.21 10.89
N ALA A 469 -33.98 -26.21 10.03
CA ALA A 469 -33.73 -27.61 10.30
C ALA A 469 -32.38 -28.12 9.78
N ILE A 470 -31.75 -27.47 8.79
CA ILE A 470 -30.60 -28.02 8.06
C ILE A 470 -29.49 -26.97 7.97
N HIS A 471 -28.32 -27.32 8.52
CA HIS A 471 -27.09 -26.53 8.50
C HIS A 471 -25.96 -27.34 7.90
N ALA A 472 -25.29 -26.81 6.88
CA ALA A 472 -24.11 -27.41 6.27
C ALA A 472 -22.93 -26.46 6.41
N TRP A 473 -21.75 -27.00 6.66
CA TRP A 473 -20.53 -26.19 6.80
C TRP A 473 -19.34 -26.94 6.23
N GLY A 474 -18.34 -26.18 5.79
CA GLY A 474 -17.11 -26.73 5.25
C GLY A 474 -15.97 -25.75 5.41
N SER A 475 -14.79 -26.27 5.68
CA SER A 475 -13.56 -25.50 5.81
C SER A 475 -12.38 -26.29 5.25
N CYS A 476 -11.39 -25.57 4.75
CA CYS A 476 -10.12 -26.11 4.29
C CYS A 476 -8.99 -25.13 4.54
N TYR A 477 -7.77 -25.64 4.44
CA TYR A 477 -6.56 -24.85 4.52
C TYR A 477 -5.43 -25.49 3.74
N ALA A 478 -4.45 -24.67 3.37
CA ALA A 478 -3.16 -25.07 2.88
C ALA A 478 -2.10 -24.09 3.37
N ALA A 479 -0.97 -24.59 3.85
CA ALA A 479 0.16 -23.75 4.25
C ALA A 479 1.48 -24.32 3.73
N LEU A 480 2.37 -23.44 3.33
CA LEU A 480 3.74 -23.73 2.95
C LEU A 480 4.67 -22.88 3.80
N THR A 481 5.63 -23.56 4.41
CA THR A 481 6.69 -23.00 5.24
C THR A 481 8.03 -23.57 4.76
N PRO A 482 9.19 -23.09 5.24
CA PRO A 482 10.48 -23.63 4.83
C PRO A 482 10.65 -25.11 5.20
N HIS A 483 9.92 -25.60 6.21
CA HIS A 483 10.07 -26.96 6.74
C HIS A 483 8.96 -27.91 6.34
N ALA A 484 7.75 -27.40 6.07
CA ALA A 484 6.58 -28.23 5.83
C ALA A 484 5.58 -27.63 4.84
N PHE A 485 4.93 -28.51 4.11
CA PHE A 485 3.66 -28.28 3.43
C PHE A 485 2.54 -28.94 4.22
N MET A 486 1.42 -28.24 4.35
CA MET A 486 0.26 -28.68 5.12
C MET A 486 -1.00 -28.45 4.29
N ALA A 487 -1.95 -29.35 4.41
CA ALA A 487 -3.27 -29.16 3.82
C ALA A 487 -4.32 -29.95 4.60
N GLY A 488 -5.53 -29.43 4.68
CA GLY A 488 -6.62 -30.16 5.31
C GLY A 488 -7.99 -29.65 4.93
N ILE A 489 -8.98 -30.50 5.16
CA ILE A 489 -10.39 -30.25 4.95
C ILE A 489 -11.17 -30.71 6.18
N ASN A 490 -12.25 -30.02 6.49
CA ASN A 490 -13.20 -30.40 7.51
C ASN A 490 -14.58 -29.91 7.10
N ALA A 491 -15.54 -30.81 6.96
CA ALA A 491 -16.89 -30.49 6.52
C ALA A 491 -17.92 -31.31 7.30
N GLY A 492 -19.13 -30.77 7.40
CA GLY A 492 -20.22 -31.43 8.07
C GLY A 492 -21.60 -30.95 7.64
N LEU A 493 -22.59 -31.73 8.05
CA LEU A 493 -24.00 -31.49 7.83
C LEU A 493 -24.75 -31.87 9.10
N ARG A 494 -25.64 -30.98 9.56
CA ARG A 494 -26.54 -31.21 10.67
C ARG A 494 -27.98 -30.98 10.23
N GLY A 495 -28.84 -31.95 10.55
CA GLY A 495 -30.28 -31.92 10.31
C GLY A 495 -31.06 -32.16 11.61
N GLN A 496 -32.12 -31.40 11.86
CA GLN A 496 -33.00 -31.55 13.02
C GLN A 496 -34.49 -31.39 12.62
N TRP A 497 -35.27 -32.45 12.78
CA TRP A 497 -36.71 -32.49 12.51
C TRP A 497 -37.45 -33.02 13.74
N GLY A 498 -37.79 -32.13 14.67
CA GLY A 498 -38.42 -32.49 15.94
C GLY A 498 -37.56 -33.48 16.75
N PRO A 499 -38.02 -34.72 17.01
CA PRO A 499 -37.26 -35.73 17.74
C PRO A 499 -36.19 -36.46 16.90
N ALA A 500 -36.11 -36.19 15.59
CA ALA A 500 -35.13 -36.78 14.70
C ALA A 500 -33.94 -35.84 14.47
N THR A 501 -32.71 -36.34 14.63
CA THR A 501 -31.49 -35.58 14.32
C THR A 501 -30.53 -36.40 13.48
N ILE A 502 -29.87 -35.78 12.51
CA ILE A 502 -28.76 -36.36 11.76
C ILE A 502 -27.56 -35.43 11.89
N ASP A 503 -26.41 -35.98 12.19
CA ASP A 503 -25.13 -35.28 12.25
C ASP A 503 -24.10 -36.09 11.48
N ALA A 504 -23.48 -35.48 10.48
CA ALA A 504 -22.43 -36.08 9.68
C ALA A 504 -21.24 -35.13 9.61
N SER A 505 -20.03 -35.66 9.78
CA SER A 505 -18.78 -34.91 9.65
C SER A 505 -17.70 -35.76 9.01
N VAL A 506 -16.79 -35.09 8.30
CA VAL A 506 -15.64 -35.67 7.60
C VAL A 506 -14.48 -34.70 7.71
N TYR A 507 -13.30 -35.21 7.99
CA TYR A 507 -12.07 -34.44 7.99
C TYR A 507 -10.91 -35.23 7.38
N ALA A 508 -9.93 -34.50 6.87
CA ALA A 508 -8.62 -35.02 6.53
C ALA A 508 -7.59 -33.91 6.73
N ASP A 509 -6.53 -34.22 7.46
CA ASP A 509 -5.44 -33.29 7.79
C ASP A 509 -4.11 -33.95 7.40
N ALA A 510 -3.29 -33.21 6.67
CA ALA A 510 -2.00 -33.66 6.17
C ALA A 510 -0.90 -32.65 6.51
N ILE A 511 0.25 -33.17 6.95
CA ILE A 511 1.51 -32.43 7.08
C ILE A 511 2.62 -33.24 6.41
N ILE A 512 3.44 -32.58 5.60
CA ILE A 512 4.55 -33.14 4.85
C ILE A 512 5.78 -32.26 5.12
N GLU A 513 6.77 -32.82 5.78
CA GLU A 513 8.08 -32.24 6.06
C GLU A 513 9.09 -32.68 5.00
N TRP A 514 9.95 -31.78 4.52
CA TRP A 514 10.77 -32.03 3.32
C TRP A 514 12.11 -32.74 3.59
N ASP A 515 12.78 -32.43 4.71
CA ASP A 515 14.09 -33.00 5.02
C ASP A 515 14.36 -33.07 6.53
N PRO A 516 14.41 -34.27 7.13
CA PRO A 516 14.14 -35.57 6.51
C PRO A 516 12.67 -35.64 6.04
N LEU A 517 12.42 -36.23 4.87
CA LEU A 517 11.06 -36.41 4.36
C LEU A 517 10.23 -37.17 5.41
N TYR A 518 9.16 -36.58 5.90
CA TYR A 518 8.19 -37.22 6.77
C TYR A 518 6.79 -36.68 6.46
N PHE A 519 5.79 -37.54 6.38
CA PHE A 519 4.41 -37.14 6.22
C PHE A 519 3.54 -37.81 7.27
N ASN A 520 2.49 -37.12 7.67
CA ASN A 520 1.42 -37.63 8.51
C ASN A 520 0.09 -37.16 7.91
N VAL A 521 -0.78 -38.11 7.61
CA VAL A 521 -2.11 -37.87 7.05
C VAL A 521 -3.13 -38.55 7.95
N ALA A 522 -3.86 -37.76 8.72
CA ALA A 522 -5.00 -38.19 9.52
C ALA A 522 -6.29 -37.96 8.75
N TRP A 523 -7.24 -38.88 8.88
CA TRP A 523 -8.56 -38.75 8.26
C TRP A 523 -9.62 -39.40 9.13
N GLY A 524 -10.85 -38.94 8.97
CA GLY A 524 -11.97 -39.59 9.61
C GLY A 524 -13.32 -39.07 9.14
N GLY A 525 -14.34 -39.85 9.46
CA GLY A 525 -15.72 -39.51 9.22
C GLY A 525 -16.61 -40.11 10.30
N ARG A 526 -17.69 -39.40 10.60
CA ARG A 526 -18.69 -39.80 11.58
C ARG A 526 -20.06 -39.50 11.03
N VAL A 527 -20.97 -40.45 11.18
CA VAL A 527 -22.40 -40.26 10.95
C VAL A 527 -23.15 -40.74 12.18
N SER A 528 -23.99 -39.87 12.74
CA SER A 528 -24.83 -40.13 13.89
C SER A 528 -26.27 -39.77 13.56
N ALA A 529 -27.19 -40.70 13.78
CA ALA A 529 -28.62 -40.46 13.69
C ALA A 529 -29.26 -40.71 15.06
N SER A 530 -30.20 -39.84 15.45
CA SER A 530 -31.03 -40.08 16.63
C SER A 530 -32.50 -39.90 16.31
N LEU A 531 -33.34 -40.73 16.93
CA LEU A 531 -34.80 -40.67 16.81
C LEU A 531 -35.44 -41.06 18.14
N PHE A 532 -36.24 -40.18 18.72
CA PHE A 532 -36.89 -40.39 20.03
C PHE A 532 -35.92 -40.81 21.16
N GLY A 533 -34.69 -40.28 21.14
CA GLY A 533 -33.65 -40.59 22.13
C GLY A 533 -32.84 -41.87 21.85
N LEU A 534 -33.22 -42.68 20.86
CA LEU A 534 -32.38 -43.79 20.37
C LEU A 534 -31.31 -43.25 19.43
N LYS A 535 -30.03 -43.54 19.70
CA LYS A 535 -28.88 -43.06 18.91
C LYS A 535 -28.18 -44.23 18.22
N ALA A 536 -27.95 -44.10 16.91
CA ALA A 536 -27.06 -44.96 16.14
C ALA A 536 -25.89 -44.13 15.61
N GLU A 537 -24.67 -44.65 15.76
CA GLU A 537 -23.45 -43.96 15.36
C GLU A 537 -22.51 -44.93 14.65
N VAL A 538 -22.01 -44.48 13.50
CA VAL A 538 -20.95 -45.14 12.73
C VAL A 538 -19.85 -44.13 12.49
N SER A 539 -18.61 -44.49 12.79
CA SER A 539 -17.45 -43.68 12.46
C SER A 539 -16.34 -44.53 11.86
N ALA A 540 -15.48 -43.91 11.07
CA ALA A 540 -14.22 -44.49 10.63
C ALA A 540 -13.12 -43.44 10.74
N ASP A 541 -11.95 -43.81 11.21
CA ASP A 541 -10.79 -42.94 11.34
C ASP A 541 -9.50 -43.69 11.06
N GLY A 542 -8.48 -42.98 10.62
CA GLY A 542 -7.18 -43.58 10.38
C GLY A 542 -6.08 -42.54 10.30
N THR A 543 -4.86 -43.03 10.34
CA THR A 543 -3.66 -42.21 10.14
C THR A 543 -2.67 -42.99 9.31
N VAL A 544 -2.03 -42.32 8.36
CA VAL A 544 -0.94 -42.85 7.55
C VAL A 544 0.27 -41.96 7.76
N TRP A 545 1.41 -42.56 8.12
CA TRP A 545 2.67 -41.85 8.30
C TRP A 545 3.78 -42.48 7.46
N GLY A 546 4.89 -41.77 7.31
CA GLY A 546 6.14 -42.32 6.78
C GLY A 546 7.04 -41.26 6.16
N PRO A 547 8.18 -41.64 5.58
CA PRO A 547 8.79 -42.98 5.56
C PRO A 547 9.47 -43.37 6.89
N PRO A 548 9.56 -44.68 7.22
CA PRO A 548 8.95 -45.81 6.52
C PRO A 548 7.42 -45.79 6.66
N VAL A 549 6.71 -46.27 5.63
CA VAL A 549 5.25 -46.16 5.60
C VAL A 549 4.61 -47.08 6.64
N GLY A 550 3.66 -46.54 7.38
CA GLY A 550 2.83 -47.24 8.35
C GLY A 550 1.53 -46.51 8.59
N GLY A 551 0.62 -47.15 9.32
CA GLY A 551 -0.67 -46.55 9.62
C GLY A 551 -1.59 -47.45 10.39
N PHE A 552 -2.76 -46.91 10.73
CA PHE A 552 -3.88 -47.67 11.23
C PHE A 552 -5.18 -47.16 10.62
N ALA A 553 -6.19 -48.03 10.57
CA ALA A 553 -7.57 -47.66 10.25
C ALA A 553 -8.51 -48.33 11.25
N ARG A 554 -9.51 -47.59 11.74
CA ARG A 554 -10.52 -48.05 12.70
C ARG A 554 -11.91 -47.73 12.19
N VAL A 555 -12.83 -48.65 12.41
CA VAL A 555 -14.27 -48.48 12.18
C VAL A 555 -15.00 -48.76 13.49
N ASN A 556 -15.82 -47.81 13.94
CA ASN A 556 -16.65 -47.92 15.13
C ASN A 556 -18.13 -48.00 14.71
N VAL A 557 -18.87 -48.96 15.26
CA VAL A 557 -20.31 -49.14 15.07
C VAL A 557 -20.95 -49.33 16.45
N GLY A 558 -21.52 -48.27 17.00
CA GLY A 558 -22.02 -48.27 18.38
C GLY A 558 -20.91 -48.63 19.39
N PRO A 559 -21.08 -49.66 20.24
CA PRO A 559 -20.05 -50.08 21.20
C PRO A 559 -18.94 -50.97 20.59
N PHE A 560 -19.07 -51.39 19.32
CA PHE A 560 -18.11 -52.28 18.67
C PHE A 560 -17.09 -51.49 17.85
N HIS A 561 -15.82 -51.90 17.90
CA HIS A 561 -14.75 -51.32 17.10
C HIS A 561 -13.93 -52.41 16.41
N ILE A 562 -13.54 -52.16 15.17
CA ILE A 562 -12.64 -53.02 14.37
C ILE A 562 -11.50 -52.13 13.88
N GLY A 563 -10.27 -52.45 14.27
CA GLY A 563 -9.05 -51.73 13.87
C GLY A 563 -8.06 -52.65 13.15
N VAL A 564 -7.37 -52.11 12.15
CA VAL A 564 -6.28 -52.78 11.43
C VAL A 564 -5.08 -51.84 11.41
N ASP A 565 -3.97 -52.28 11.99
CA ASP A 565 -2.66 -51.66 11.85
C ASP A 565 -1.95 -52.22 10.61
N PHE A 566 -1.20 -51.39 9.87
CA PHE A 566 -0.43 -51.81 8.72
C PHE A 566 0.91 -51.08 8.62
N GLY A 567 1.88 -51.70 7.95
CA GLY A 567 3.21 -51.13 7.76
C GLY A 567 4.02 -51.02 9.05
N THR A 568 4.88 -50.00 9.13
CA THR A 568 5.83 -49.83 10.25
C THR A 568 5.18 -49.07 11.40
N SER A 569 5.47 -49.45 12.64
CA SER A 569 5.02 -48.70 13.83
C SER A 569 5.51 -47.25 13.75
N ASP A 570 4.70 -46.30 14.23
CA ASP A 570 5.02 -44.87 14.26
C ASP A 570 6.40 -44.64 14.91
N PRO A 571 7.42 -44.20 14.15
CA PRO A 571 8.74 -43.98 14.70
C PRO A 571 8.70 -42.78 15.64
N LYS A 572 8.88 -43.03 16.95
CA LYS A 572 8.98 -41.97 17.98
C LYS A 572 10.08 -40.92 17.72
N GLN A 573 10.95 -41.14 16.74
CA GLN A 573 12.01 -40.23 16.31
C GLN A 573 12.01 -40.14 14.78
N HIS A 574 11.98 -38.92 14.26
CA HIS A 574 12.06 -38.65 12.83
C HIS A 574 13.33 -39.27 12.22
N PRO A 575 13.25 -39.78 10.97
CA PRO A 575 14.40 -40.40 10.29
C PRO A 575 15.58 -39.43 10.15
N LYS A 576 16.82 -39.91 10.07
CA LYS A 576 18.01 -39.07 9.86
C LYS A 576 18.71 -39.41 8.56
N LEU A 577 19.28 -38.42 7.88
CA LEU A 577 20.10 -38.63 6.68
C LEU A 577 21.48 -39.19 7.06
N THR A 578 22.00 -40.08 6.23
CA THR A 578 23.41 -40.48 6.30
C THR A 578 24.32 -39.40 5.68
N PRO A 579 25.62 -39.33 6.03
CA PRO A 579 26.55 -38.37 5.43
C PRO A 579 26.63 -38.46 3.89
N LYS A 580 26.45 -39.66 3.34
CA LYS A 580 26.43 -39.89 1.90
C LYS A 580 25.18 -39.28 1.27
N GLU A 581 24.00 -39.57 1.81
CA GLU A 581 22.74 -39.02 1.31
C GLU A 581 22.70 -37.49 1.44
N PHE A 582 23.21 -36.95 2.54
CA PHE A 582 23.32 -35.50 2.72
C PHE A 582 24.19 -34.86 1.63
N ARG A 583 25.37 -35.43 1.33
CA ARG A 583 26.24 -34.93 0.26
C ARG A 583 25.59 -35.04 -1.12
N GLU A 584 24.89 -36.13 -1.39
CA GLU A 584 24.28 -36.40 -2.70
C GLU A 584 23.00 -35.58 -2.94
N ARG A 585 22.22 -35.31 -1.90
CA ARG A 585 20.90 -34.65 -2.00
C ARG A 585 20.90 -33.17 -1.66
N MET A 586 21.80 -32.71 -0.78
CA MET A 586 21.75 -31.35 -0.21
C MET A 586 22.93 -30.46 -0.59
N LEU A 587 24.02 -31.01 -1.16
CA LEU A 587 25.19 -30.23 -1.58
C LEU A 587 25.35 -30.19 -3.12
N PRO A 588 25.82 -29.07 -3.69
CA PRO A 588 26.10 -28.98 -5.12
C PRO A 588 27.16 -29.99 -5.59
N GLY A 589 26.92 -30.64 -6.72
CA GLY A 589 27.83 -31.63 -7.31
C GLY A 589 27.63 -33.06 -6.82
N GLY A 590 26.53 -33.35 -6.10
CA GLY A 590 26.15 -34.71 -5.71
C GLY A 590 26.02 -35.66 -6.90
N THR A 591 26.42 -36.91 -6.73
CA THR A 591 26.14 -38.00 -7.66
C THR A 591 24.82 -38.66 -7.30
N LYS A 592 23.92 -38.80 -8.27
CA LYS A 592 22.71 -39.64 -8.15
C LYS A 592 23.10 -41.08 -7.78
N PRO A 593 22.17 -41.89 -7.24
CA PRO A 593 22.42 -43.29 -6.87
C PRO A 593 22.92 -44.17 -8.02
N ASP A 594 22.68 -43.76 -9.27
CA ASP A 594 23.14 -44.41 -10.50
C ASP A 594 24.57 -44.00 -10.93
N GLY A 595 25.24 -43.16 -10.15
CA GLY A 595 26.59 -42.65 -10.43
C GLY A 595 26.65 -41.45 -11.37
N THR A 596 25.50 -40.94 -11.84
CA THR A 596 25.47 -39.75 -12.70
C THR A 596 25.46 -38.46 -11.87
N PRO A 597 26.09 -37.34 -12.31
CA PRO A 597 26.02 -36.08 -11.58
C PRO A 597 24.57 -35.56 -11.54
N ALA A 598 24.10 -35.11 -10.37
CA ALA A 598 22.72 -34.66 -10.17
C ALA A 598 22.39 -33.37 -10.95
N ASN A 599 23.40 -32.56 -11.29
CA ASN A 599 23.31 -31.37 -12.15
C ASN A 599 24.48 -31.35 -13.17
N SER A 600 24.30 -32.01 -14.31
CA SER A 600 25.34 -32.15 -15.35
C SER A 600 25.12 -31.23 -16.55
N THR A 601 25.11 -29.91 -16.35
CA THR A 601 25.22 -28.95 -17.47
C THR A 601 26.17 -27.77 -17.22
N VAL A 602 26.74 -27.59 -16.01
CA VAL A 602 27.69 -26.51 -15.73
C VAL A 602 28.83 -27.04 -14.85
N GLU A 603 30.08 -26.90 -15.31
CA GLU A 603 31.32 -27.28 -14.59
C GLU A 603 31.53 -26.54 -13.24
N ASP A 604 30.65 -25.59 -12.89
CA ASP A 604 30.68 -24.76 -11.68
C ASP A 604 29.98 -25.36 -10.45
N SER A 605 29.35 -26.54 -10.55
CA SER A 605 28.63 -27.14 -9.41
C SER A 605 29.56 -27.88 -8.43
N LYS A 606 30.50 -27.16 -7.80
CA LYS A 606 31.39 -27.69 -6.76
C LYS A 606 31.00 -27.11 -5.39
N VAL A 607 31.09 -27.94 -4.34
CA VAL A 607 30.88 -27.52 -2.93
C VAL A 607 31.78 -26.35 -2.51
N VAL A 608 32.94 -26.21 -3.17
CA VAL A 608 33.83 -25.04 -3.09
C VAL A 608 34.02 -24.51 -4.49
N ALA A 609 33.69 -23.24 -4.70
CA ALA A 609 33.84 -22.55 -5.97
C ALA A 609 34.81 -21.38 -5.84
N LEU A 610 35.62 -21.17 -6.88
CA LEU A 610 36.46 -19.99 -6.99
C LEU A 610 35.90 -19.14 -8.13
N SER A 611 35.60 -17.87 -7.85
CA SER A 611 35.07 -16.94 -8.84
C SER A 611 35.85 -15.63 -8.84
N ALA A 612 35.79 -14.93 -9.98
CA ALA A 612 36.22 -13.55 -10.07
C ALA A 612 35.15 -12.64 -9.48
N ALA A 613 35.46 -11.97 -8.36
CA ALA A 613 34.53 -11.05 -7.68
C ALA A 613 34.51 -9.66 -8.33
N LYS A 614 35.68 -9.17 -8.78
CA LYS A 614 35.81 -7.87 -9.46
C LYS A 614 36.95 -7.88 -10.49
N GLY A 615 36.86 -6.98 -11.47
CA GLY A 615 37.94 -6.68 -12.40
C GLY A 615 38.15 -7.70 -13.53
N LEU A 616 37.25 -8.67 -13.74
CA LEU A 616 37.38 -9.65 -14.84
C LEU A 616 37.22 -8.96 -16.20
N LEU A 617 38.24 -9.10 -17.05
CA LEU A 617 38.21 -8.61 -18.42
C LEU A 617 37.68 -9.71 -19.35
N PRO A 618 36.82 -9.37 -20.32
CA PRO A 618 36.38 -10.32 -21.34
C PRO A 618 37.55 -10.64 -22.27
N LEU A 619 38.29 -11.70 -21.96
CA LEU A 619 39.35 -12.23 -22.81
C LEU A 619 39.00 -13.67 -23.21
N GLN A 620 38.07 -13.82 -24.17
CA GLN A 620 38.32 -14.54 -25.44
C GLN A 620 37.04 -14.70 -26.31
N PRO A 621 37.20 -14.87 -27.64
CA PRO A 621 36.11 -15.06 -28.60
C PRO A 621 35.46 -16.43 -28.42
N SER A 622 34.17 -16.52 -28.77
CA SER A 622 33.36 -17.74 -28.78
C SER A 622 34.11 -18.95 -29.36
N GLY A 623 34.44 -19.94 -28.52
CA GLY A 623 34.89 -21.27 -28.99
C GLY A 623 35.89 -22.07 -28.15
N ALA A 624 36.46 -21.55 -27.05
CA ALA A 624 37.44 -22.31 -26.26
C ALA A 624 36.86 -22.87 -24.94
N THR A 625 37.08 -24.16 -24.72
CA THR A 625 36.66 -24.96 -23.56
C THR A 625 37.28 -24.46 -22.24
N ALA A 626 36.54 -24.64 -21.15
CA ALA A 626 36.73 -24.07 -19.81
C ALA A 626 37.95 -24.58 -19.01
N SER A 627 39.15 -24.22 -19.46
CA SER A 627 40.37 -24.24 -18.63
C SER A 627 41.23 -23.00 -18.92
N GLY A 628 40.58 -21.83 -18.95
CA GLY A 628 41.15 -20.56 -19.38
C GLY A 628 41.77 -19.75 -18.23
N THR A 629 42.93 -19.15 -18.48
CA THR A 629 43.54 -18.14 -17.60
C THR A 629 42.63 -16.92 -17.54
N TRP A 630 42.22 -16.52 -16.34
CA TRP A 630 41.47 -15.27 -16.17
C TRP A 630 42.37 -14.07 -16.38
N ALA A 631 41.87 -13.09 -17.12
CA ALA A 631 42.53 -11.81 -17.28
C ALA A 631 41.77 -10.73 -16.51
N PHE A 632 42.52 -9.86 -15.83
CA PHE A 632 41.96 -8.88 -14.92
C PHE A 632 42.48 -7.47 -15.18
N GLY A 633 41.64 -6.47 -14.92
CA GLY A 633 42.05 -5.08 -14.84
C GLY A 633 42.95 -4.86 -13.62
N LEU A 634 44.02 -4.09 -13.79
CA LEU A 634 45.06 -3.90 -12.76
C LEU A 634 44.60 -3.16 -11.50
N GLN A 635 43.44 -2.50 -11.52
CA GLN A 635 42.97 -1.65 -10.42
C GLN A 635 41.87 -2.26 -9.55
N GLU A 636 41.18 -3.31 -10.02
CA GLU A 636 39.97 -3.82 -9.35
C GLU A 636 39.91 -5.34 -9.24
N PHE A 637 41.04 -6.03 -9.40
CA PHE A 637 41.03 -7.49 -9.27
C PHE A 637 40.61 -7.90 -7.85
N ALA A 638 39.58 -8.73 -7.73
CA ALA A 638 39.30 -9.48 -6.52
C ALA A 638 38.79 -10.87 -6.92
N CYS A 639 39.19 -11.90 -6.17
CA CYS A 639 38.64 -13.24 -6.30
C CYS A 639 37.91 -13.64 -5.03
N GLN A 640 36.91 -14.50 -5.16
CA GLN A 640 36.14 -15.02 -4.05
C GLN A 640 36.20 -16.55 -4.07
N ALA A 641 36.55 -17.14 -2.94
CA ALA A 641 36.39 -18.56 -2.67
C ALA A 641 35.11 -18.73 -1.85
N SER A 642 34.06 -19.31 -2.42
CA SER A 642 32.78 -19.55 -1.77
C SER A 642 32.56 -21.03 -1.52
N THR A 643 31.74 -21.36 -0.52
CA THR A 643 31.35 -22.74 -0.24
C THR A 643 29.88 -22.85 0.18
N SER A 644 29.28 -24.00 -0.13
CA SER A 644 27.91 -24.33 0.28
C SER A 644 27.82 -24.90 1.71
N VAL A 645 28.96 -25.19 2.34
CA VAL A 645 29.03 -25.66 3.73
C VAL A 645 29.59 -24.53 4.61
N PRO A 646 28.87 -24.08 5.64
CA PRO A 646 29.35 -23.01 6.51
C PRO A 646 30.68 -23.38 7.17
N LEU A 647 31.55 -22.39 7.35
CA LEU A 647 32.91 -22.55 7.85
C LEU A 647 32.98 -22.10 9.30
N THR A 648 33.57 -22.94 10.16
CA THR A 648 33.87 -22.63 11.56
C THR A 648 35.33 -22.18 11.74
N SER A 649 36.17 -22.37 10.73
CA SER A 649 37.54 -21.83 10.69
C SER A 649 38.00 -21.57 9.27
N VAL A 650 38.75 -20.48 9.09
CA VAL A 650 39.37 -20.14 7.80
C VAL A 650 40.85 -19.88 8.05
N SER A 651 41.70 -20.42 7.17
CA SER A 651 43.12 -20.07 7.14
C SER A 651 43.53 -19.67 5.74
N VAL A 652 44.29 -18.58 5.63
CA VAL A 652 44.89 -18.13 4.37
C VAL A 652 46.40 -18.12 4.55
N ASN A 653 47.13 -18.87 3.73
CA ASN A 653 48.59 -18.99 3.81
C ASN A 653 49.11 -19.40 5.20
N GLY A 654 48.34 -20.24 5.91
CA GLY A 654 48.67 -20.70 7.27
C GLY A 654 48.35 -19.69 8.38
N THR A 655 47.84 -18.50 8.04
CA THR A 655 47.35 -17.52 9.02
C THR A 655 45.86 -17.72 9.24
N ALA A 656 45.44 -17.90 10.50
CA ALA A 656 44.03 -18.04 10.84
C ALA A 656 43.30 -16.69 10.70
N VAL A 657 42.16 -16.70 10.02
CA VAL A 657 41.28 -15.54 9.85
C VAL A 657 39.99 -15.83 10.61
N THR A 658 39.81 -15.16 11.75
CA THR A 658 38.71 -15.44 12.70
C THR A 658 37.74 -14.28 12.84
N GLU A 659 38.04 -13.11 12.26
CA GLU A 659 37.25 -11.90 12.40
C GLU A 659 35.89 -12.07 11.69
N GLY A 660 34.80 -12.10 12.47
CA GLY A 660 33.43 -12.35 11.98
C GLY A 660 32.92 -13.78 12.19
N ILE A 661 33.79 -14.75 12.51
CA ILE A 661 33.37 -16.12 12.87
C ILE A 661 33.16 -16.20 14.38
N THR A 662 31.90 -16.30 14.82
CA THR A 662 31.53 -16.41 16.24
C THR A 662 31.18 -17.84 16.64
N ARG A 663 30.77 -18.69 15.69
CA ARG A 663 30.44 -20.11 15.94
C ARG A 663 31.62 -21.03 15.62
N LYS A 664 32.00 -21.88 16.58
CA LYS A 664 33.14 -22.81 16.48
C LYS A 664 32.76 -24.26 16.16
N ALA A 665 31.50 -24.60 16.35
CA ALA A 665 30.92 -25.88 16.02
C ALA A 665 29.84 -25.67 14.95
N LEU A 666 29.84 -26.55 13.95
CA LEU A 666 28.84 -26.66 12.91
C LEU A 666 27.87 -27.77 13.29
N GLU A 667 26.60 -27.52 13.03
CA GLU A 667 25.53 -28.44 13.29
C GLU A 667 24.91 -28.83 11.95
N ILE A 668 24.51 -30.09 11.77
CA ILE A 668 23.91 -30.58 10.52
C ILE A 668 22.57 -31.22 10.85
N ARG A 669 21.50 -30.43 10.77
CA ARG A 669 20.16 -30.81 11.20
C ARG A 669 19.61 -32.06 10.51
N PRO A 670 19.68 -32.21 9.17
CA PRO A 670 19.15 -33.40 8.50
C PRO A 670 19.86 -34.69 8.91
N MET A 671 21.13 -34.59 9.33
CA MET A 671 21.92 -35.71 9.84
C MET A 671 21.77 -35.92 11.35
N GLN A 672 21.15 -34.97 12.07
CA GLN A 672 21.08 -34.89 13.53
C GLN A 672 22.47 -35.00 14.19
N VAL A 673 23.47 -34.31 13.61
CA VAL A 673 24.85 -34.29 14.11
C VAL A 673 25.20 -32.90 14.63
N THR A 674 25.73 -32.85 15.85
CA THR A 674 26.28 -31.64 16.49
C THR A 674 27.82 -31.66 16.44
N ASP A 675 28.45 -30.54 16.76
CA ASP A 675 29.90 -30.46 17.01
C ASP A 675 30.80 -30.84 15.82
N VAL A 676 30.36 -30.57 14.59
CA VAL A 676 31.17 -30.76 13.38
C VAL A 676 32.12 -29.58 13.20
N SER A 677 33.34 -29.83 12.74
CA SER A 677 34.26 -28.75 12.32
C SER A 677 34.32 -28.66 10.81
N SER A 678 34.30 -27.43 10.29
CA SER A 678 34.39 -27.14 8.86
C SER A 678 35.44 -26.07 8.65
N ALA A 679 36.51 -26.43 7.92
CA ALA A 679 37.70 -25.60 7.76
C ALA A 679 38.02 -25.36 6.29
N MET A 680 38.24 -24.11 5.91
CA MET A 680 38.74 -23.75 4.58
C MET A 680 40.18 -23.26 4.66
N THR A 681 41.05 -23.84 3.82
CA THR A 681 42.45 -23.43 3.70
C THR A 681 42.70 -22.89 2.30
N ILE A 682 43.06 -21.61 2.20
CA ILE A 682 43.38 -20.96 0.94
C ILE A 682 44.88 -20.70 0.87
N THR A 683 45.50 -21.03 -0.27
CA THR A 683 46.91 -20.79 -0.49
C THR A 683 47.12 -19.92 -1.72
N VAL A 684 47.74 -18.76 -1.55
CA VAL A 684 48.09 -17.81 -2.61
C VAL A 684 49.60 -17.82 -2.80
N LYS A 685 50.05 -18.27 -3.99
CA LYS A 685 51.47 -18.34 -4.37
C LYS A 685 51.73 -17.56 -5.64
N HIS A 686 52.88 -16.91 -5.70
CA HIS A 686 53.40 -16.38 -6.95
C HIS A 686 53.86 -17.53 -7.86
N LYS A 687 53.33 -17.60 -9.09
CA LYS A 687 53.53 -18.75 -9.99
C LYS A 687 54.99 -19.02 -10.33
N GLU A 688 55.79 -17.97 -10.55
CA GLU A 688 57.19 -18.10 -10.99
C GLU A 688 58.16 -18.36 -9.83
N THR A 689 57.88 -17.81 -8.64
CA THR A 689 58.81 -17.87 -7.51
C THR A 689 58.37 -18.85 -6.42
N ASN A 690 57.17 -19.41 -6.51
CA ASN A 690 56.49 -20.19 -5.48
C ASN A 690 56.40 -19.49 -4.10
N ALA A 691 56.73 -18.20 -4.03
CA ALA A 691 56.65 -17.43 -2.80
C ALA A 691 55.19 -17.27 -2.37
N VAL A 692 54.92 -17.53 -1.10
CA VAL A 692 53.59 -17.37 -0.50
C VAL A 692 53.32 -15.88 -0.29
N ALA A 693 52.17 -15.40 -0.74
CA ALA A 693 51.81 -13.99 -0.58
C ALA A 693 51.57 -13.64 0.90
N ARG A 694 51.93 -12.41 1.31
CA ARG A 694 51.55 -11.91 2.64
C ARG A 694 50.08 -11.55 2.64
N VAL A 695 49.36 -11.89 3.70
CA VAL A 695 47.91 -11.71 3.86
C VAL A 695 47.60 -10.97 5.15
N GLY A 696 46.52 -10.18 5.18
CA GLY A 696 46.14 -9.32 6.30
C GLY A 696 44.84 -8.57 6.03
N ALA A 697 44.49 -7.65 6.93
CA ALA A 697 43.30 -6.81 6.76
C ALA A 697 43.51 -5.85 5.57
N PRO A 698 42.44 -5.43 4.85
CA PRO A 698 42.57 -4.49 3.73
C PRO A 698 43.21 -3.14 4.09
N SER A 699 43.24 -2.80 5.39
CA SER A 699 43.87 -1.61 5.96
C SER A 699 45.37 -1.76 6.26
N ASP A 700 45.90 -2.98 6.22
CA ASP A 700 47.32 -3.24 6.49
C ASP A 700 48.20 -2.83 5.29
N ALA A 701 49.48 -2.58 5.55
CA ALA A 701 50.46 -1.95 4.65
C ALA A 701 50.39 -2.30 3.14
N ASN A 702 50.97 -1.42 2.30
CA ASN A 702 51.01 -1.41 0.82
C ASN A 702 51.61 -2.66 0.09
N ASP A 703 51.64 -3.84 0.70
CA ASP A 703 52.22 -5.08 0.15
C ASP A 703 51.54 -6.36 0.66
N VAL A 704 50.29 -6.26 1.12
CA VAL A 704 49.53 -7.37 1.72
C VAL A 704 48.25 -7.60 0.90
N TRP A 705 47.89 -8.87 0.70
CA TRP A 705 46.60 -9.24 0.15
C TRP A 705 45.51 -9.02 1.20
N GLY A 706 44.54 -8.19 0.87
CA GLY A 706 43.37 -7.95 1.70
C GLY A 706 42.47 -9.18 1.72
N VAL A 707 42.17 -9.67 2.92
CA VAL A 707 41.25 -10.79 3.14
C VAL A 707 39.99 -10.28 3.84
N VAL A 708 38.83 -10.58 3.27
CA VAL A 708 37.52 -10.26 3.86
C VAL A 708 36.68 -11.53 3.91
N LEU A 709 36.15 -11.85 5.09
CA LEU A 709 35.19 -12.95 5.24
C LEU A 709 33.78 -12.46 4.89
N ASP A 710 33.04 -13.30 4.17
CA ASP A 710 31.60 -13.16 4.02
C ASP A 710 30.92 -14.03 5.08
N THR A 711 30.26 -13.39 6.03
CA THR A 711 29.61 -14.04 7.17
C THR A 711 28.09 -13.90 7.12
N ARG A 712 27.52 -13.74 5.91
CA ARG A 712 26.07 -13.76 5.71
C ARG A 712 25.47 -15.06 6.26
N GLY A 713 24.30 -14.94 6.88
CA GLY A 713 23.63 -16.04 7.55
C GLY A 713 23.31 -17.23 6.62
N VAL A 714 23.34 -18.43 7.18
CA VAL A 714 23.13 -19.70 6.47
C VAL A 714 21.83 -20.37 6.95
N PRO A 715 21.11 -21.16 6.13
CA PRO A 715 19.80 -21.69 6.52
C PRO A 715 19.83 -22.52 7.82
N SER A 716 19.02 -22.14 8.82
CA SER A 716 18.89 -22.90 10.08
C SER A 716 18.26 -24.27 9.90
N ALA A 717 17.50 -24.46 8.82
CA ALA A 717 17.00 -25.75 8.39
C ALA A 717 18.12 -26.79 8.14
N LEU A 718 19.32 -26.33 7.77
CA LEU A 718 20.46 -27.19 7.52
C LEU A 718 21.50 -27.13 8.63
N TRP A 719 21.71 -25.95 9.24
CA TRP A 719 22.95 -25.64 9.98
C TRP A 719 22.78 -25.24 11.47
N ASP A 720 21.64 -25.57 12.11
CA ASP A 720 21.37 -25.37 13.56
C ASP A 720 20.62 -26.56 14.20
N THR A 721 20.67 -26.71 15.54
CA THR A 721 20.14 -27.88 16.29
C THR A 721 18.95 -27.65 17.22
N THR A 722 18.37 -26.46 17.30
CA THR A 722 17.21 -26.26 18.19
C THR A 722 16.04 -27.16 17.79
N ALA A 723 15.77 -28.12 18.67
CA ALA A 723 14.76 -29.15 18.51
C ALA A 723 13.36 -28.52 18.54
N LEU A 724 12.63 -28.56 17.42
CA LEU A 724 11.18 -28.27 17.21
C LEU A 724 10.59 -26.96 17.79
N ALA A 725 11.22 -26.32 18.77
CA ALA A 725 10.90 -25.04 19.33
C ALA A 725 11.81 -23.99 18.69
N SER A 726 11.25 -23.36 17.66
CA SER A 726 11.45 -21.96 17.29
C SER A 726 12.29 -21.11 18.25
N ASP A 727 13.57 -20.94 17.95
CA ASP A 727 14.32 -19.70 18.20
C ASP A 727 14.46 -18.84 16.93
N GLY A 728 13.62 -19.13 15.93
CA GLY A 728 12.97 -18.10 15.10
C GLY A 728 13.85 -17.31 14.13
N ASN A 729 15.10 -17.70 13.90
CA ASN A 729 15.93 -17.05 12.87
C ASN A 729 16.17 -18.05 11.74
N GLY A 730 15.39 -17.96 10.66
CA GLY A 730 15.56 -18.78 9.44
C GLY A 730 16.98 -18.82 8.86
N LEU A 731 17.85 -17.88 9.25
CA LEU A 731 19.29 -17.95 9.06
C LEU A 731 20.07 -17.94 10.39
N VAL A 732 21.13 -18.73 10.40
CA VAL A 732 22.14 -18.78 11.45
C VAL A 732 23.31 -17.87 11.08
N ASN A 733 23.58 -16.87 11.91
CA ASN A 733 24.74 -16.00 11.76
C ASN A 733 25.96 -16.55 12.54
N GLY A 734 27.16 -16.07 12.19
CA GLY A 734 28.39 -16.40 12.91
C GLY A 734 29.27 -17.48 12.28
N TYR A 735 28.87 -18.01 11.13
CA TYR A 735 29.72 -18.81 10.24
C TYR A 735 30.25 -17.95 9.10
N ALA A 736 31.34 -18.38 8.45
CA ALA A 736 31.77 -17.81 7.17
C ALA A 736 31.26 -18.68 6.00
N SER A 737 30.81 -18.05 4.92
CA SER A 737 30.30 -18.72 3.70
C SER A 737 31.18 -18.47 2.48
N ALA A 738 31.96 -17.38 2.49
CA ALA A 738 32.96 -17.11 1.47
C ALA A 738 34.15 -16.29 2.01
N VAL A 739 35.22 -16.26 1.24
CA VAL A 739 36.43 -15.45 1.50
C VAL A 739 36.75 -14.69 0.23
N THR A 740 36.75 -13.36 0.33
CA THR A 740 37.19 -12.47 -0.76
C THR A 740 38.64 -12.09 -0.53
N LEU A 741 39.44 -12.25 -1.59
CA LEU A 741 40.86 -11.93 -1.64
C LEU A 741 41.08 -10.82 -2.66
N ALA A 742 41.75 -9.76 -2.25
CA ALA A 742 42.16 -8.66 -3.12
C ALA A 742 43.68 -8.45 -3.03
N PRO A 743 44.40 -8.28 -4.15
CA PRO A 743 45.81 -7.92 -4.13
C PRO A 743 45.99 -6.50 -3.60
N PRO A 744 47.19 -6.14 -3.12
CA PRO A 744 47.49 -4.75 -2.78
C PRO A 744 47.35 -3.82 -4.01
N PRO A 745 46.99 -2.54 -3.82
CA PRO A 745 46.81 -1.60 -4.92
C PRO A 745 48.10 -1.44 -5.74
N PRO A 746 48.00 -1.28 -7.07
CA PRO A 746 49.18 -1.16 -7.93
C PRO A 746 49.98 0.09 -7.59
N ARG A 747 51.30 -0.06 -7.43
CA ARG A 747 52.21 1.08 -7.25
C ARG A 747 52.39 1.79 -8.58
N HIS A 748 51.80 2.98 -8.73
CA HIS A 748 52.05 3.82 -9.90
C HIS A 748 53.53 4.24 -9.95
N ALA A 749 54.20 4.04 -11.09
CA ALA A 749 55.51 4.63 -11.33
C ALA A 749 55.38 6.16 -11.27
N LYS A 750 56.20 6.81 -10.43
CA LYS A 750 56.06 8.24 -10.07
C LYS A 750 56.23 9.26 -11.21
N LYS A 751 56.45 8.85 -12.46
CA LYS A 751 56.39 9.69 -13.69
C LYS A 751 56.68 8.83 -14.92
N VAL A 752 55.77 8.84 -15.90
CA VAL A 752 56.07 8.39 -17.26
C VAL A 752 56.26 9.65 -18.11
N LEU A 753 57.49 9.93 -18.53
CA LEU A 753 57.79 11.01 -19.47
C LEU A 753 57.65 10.47 -20.89
N ILE A 754 56.56 10.85 -21.58
CA ILE A 754 56.39 10.59 -23.01
C ILE A 754 56.79 11.88 -23.75
N PRO A 755 57.87 11.89 -24.56
CA PRO A 755 58.22 13.06 -25.36
C PRO A 755 57.09 13.38 -26.33
N ALA A 756 56.62 14.64 -26.35
CA ALA A 756 55.55 15.09 -27.24
C ALA A 756 55.87 14.85 -28.74
N THR A 757 57.16 14.73 -29.09
CA THR A 757 57.63 14.40 -30.44
C THR A 757 57.25 13.00 -30.92
N ALA A 758 56.93 12.07 -30.00
CA ALA A 758 56.47 10.73 -30.35
C ALA A 758 54.98 10.67 -30.72
N MET A 759 54.20 11.73 -30.47
CA MET A 759 52.80 11.83 -30.90
C MET A 759 52.68 12.70 -32.16
N ARG A 760 52.85 12.11 -33.35
CA ARG A 760 52.49 12.75 -34.62
C ARG A 760 51.29 12.06 -35.26
N ALA A 761 50.23 12.83 -35.53
CA ALA A 761 49.06 12.40 -36.29
C ALA A 761 49.39 12.29 -37.78
N LYS A 762 49.05 11.16 -38.42
CA LYS A 762 49.22 10.94 -39.87
C LYS A 762 47.97 11.44 -40.61
N THR A 763 47.99 12.73 -41.01
CA THR A 763 47.09 13.44 -41.97
C THR A 763 45.56 13.42 -41.78
N PRO A 764 44.84 14.52 -42.10
CA PRO A 764 43.38 14.59 -41.98
C PRO A 764 42.69 13.86 -43.15
N ILE A 765 41.73 13.00 -42.85
CA ILE A 765 40.87 12.33 -43.84
C ILE A 765 39.88 13.37 -44.40
N VAL A 766 40.03 13.71 -45.68
CA VAL A 766 39.03 14.47 -46.45
C VAL A 766 37.96 13.47 -46.90
N MET A 767 36.73 13.61 -46.40
CA MET A 767 35.59 12.83 -46.89
C MET A 767 35.18 13.36 -48.27
N LYS A 768 35.33 12.54 -49.31
CA LYS A 768 34.55 12.68 -50.54
C LYS A 768 33.38 11.69 -50.48
N ALA A 769 32.19 12.21 -50.76
CA ALA A 769 31.01 11.40 -51.02
C ALA A 769 31.21 10.62 -52.32
N GLU A 770 30.62 9.42 -52.38
CA GLU A 770 30.67 8.46 -53.49
C GLU A 770 31.90 7.55 -53.49
N ASP A 771 31.78 6.39 -52.82
CA ASP A 771 32.02 5.10 -53.48
C ASP A 771 31.57 3.91 -52.61
N LYS A 772 30.90 2.95 -53.27
CA LYS A 772 30.36 1.70 -52.72
C LYS A 772 31.47 0.65 -52.45
N PRO A 773 31.23 -0.35 -51.58
CA PRO A 773 32.29 -1.22 -51.07
C PRO A 773 32.69 -2.29 -52.10
N GLN A 774 33.99 -2.42 -52.35
CA GLN A 774 34.59 -3.59 -52.99
C GLN A 774 35.82 -4.07 -52.21
N ASP A 775 35.90 -5.39 -52.09
CA ASP A 775 36.84 -6.19 -51.31
C ASP A 775 38.32 -5.91 -51.59
N TYR A 776 39.13 -5.93 -50.52
CA TYR A 776 40.55 -6.29 -50.61
C TYR A 776 40.98 -7.16 -49.43
N THR A 777 41.60 -8.29 -49.77
CA THR A 777 42.15 -9.31 -48.88
C THR A 777 43.58 -8.99 -48.39
N SER A 778 43.84 -9.37 -47.13
CA SER A 778 45.12 -9.88 -46.57
C SER A 778 46.39 -9.01 -46.59
N THR A 779 46.98 -8.72 -45.41
CA THR A 779 48.25 -9.31 -44.90
C THR A 779 48.75 -8.70 -43.58
N ASN A 780 49.45 -9.54 -42.80
CA ASN A 780 50.08 -9.36 -41.48
C ASN A 780 50.83 -8.03 -41.22
N ASN A 781 50.68 -7.43 -40.02
CA ASN A 781 51.59 -7.59 -38.86
C ASN A 781 51.33 -6.54 -37.77
N ASN A 782 51.28 -7.03 -36.52
CA ASN A 782 51.64 -6.49 -35.20
C ASN A 782 51.57 -4.98 -34.86
N ASP A 783 51.15 -4.75 -33.61
CA ASP A 783 51.09 -3.48 -32.87
C ASP A 783 49.97 -2.51 -33.24
N ARG A 784 48.75 -2.82 -32.77
CA ARG A 784 47.77 -1.79 -32.40
C ARG A 784 46.98 -2.19 -31.15
N LEU A 785 47.01 -1.31 -30.15
CA LEU A 785 46.01 -1.23 -29.07
C LEU A 785 44.60 -1.28 -29.68
N PRO A 786 43.64 -2.04 -29.12
CA PRO A 786 42.30 -2.09 -29.67
C PRO A 786 41.59 -0.76 -29.37
N THR A 787 41.48 0.10 -30.38
CA THR A 787 40.49 1.18 -30.39
C THR A 787 39.12 0.55 -30.62
N MET A 788 38.27 0.58 -29.58
CA MET A 788 36.85 0.22 -29.68
C MET A 788 36.18 1.08 -30.76
N THR A 789 35.53 0.45 -31.73
CA THR A 789 34.60 1.13 -32.63
C THR A 789 33.25 1.35 -31.93
N ASP A 790 32.49 2.38 -32.32
CA ASP A 790 31.15 2.66 -31.74
C ASP A 790 30.20 1.45 -31.80
N SER A 791 30.40 0.53 -32.76
CA SER A 791 29.68 -0.74 -32.83
C SER A 791 29.97 -1.68 -31.64
N GLN A 792 31.18 -1.66 -31.06
CA GLN A 792 31.53 -2.48 -29.90
C GLN A 792 31.03 -1.89 -28.58
N LEU A 793 30.83 -0.58 -28.49
CA LEU A 793 30.18 0.09 -27.35
C LEU A 793 28.68 -0.27 -27.26
N ILE A 794 28.03 -0.45 -28.41
CA ILE A 794 26.63 -0.90 -28.49
C ILE A 794 26.51 -2.38 -28.06
N ASP A 795 27.44 -3.25 -28.46
CA ASP A 795 27.43 -4.68 -28.07
C ASP A 795 27.69 -4.93 -26.58
N VAL A 796 28.52 -4.12 -25.90
CA VAL A 796 28.75 -4.23 -24.45
C VAL A 796 27.48 -3.88 -23.66
N SER A 797 26.70 -2.90 -24.14
CA SER A 797 25.42 -2.52 -23.53
C SER A 797 24.34 -3.59 -23.75
N ALA A 798 24.34 -4.24 -24.93
CA ALA A 798 23.45 -5.36 -25.24
C ALA A 798 23.81 -6.63 -24.43
N ALA A 799 25.09 -6.89 -24.18
CA ALA A 799 25.54 -8.01 -23.35
C ALA A 799 25.18 -7.81 -21.86
N ALA A 800 25.28 -6.58 -21.34
CA ALA A 800 24.84 -6.24 -20.00
C ALA A 800 23.31 -6.33 -19.84
N ALA A 801 22.55 -5.88 -20.85
CA ALA A 801 21.08 -6.02 -20.90
C ALA A 801 20.65 -7.50 -20.99
N ASN A 802 21.36 -8.32 -21.76
CA ASN A 802 21.10 -9.76 -21.85
C ASN A 802 21.45 -10.52 -20.55
N LYS A 803 22.47 -10.07 -19.81
CA LYS A 803 22.79 -10.62 -18.48
C LYS A 803 21.76 -10.21 -17.41
N ALA A 804 21.25 -8.98 -17.46
CA ALA A 804 20.15 -8.54 -16.60
C ALA A 804 18.84 -9.31 -16.93
N ARG A 805 18.56 -9.50 -18.22
CA ARG A 805 17.44 -10.31 -18.73
C ARG A 805 17.55 -11.77 -18.27
N SER A 806 18.71 -12.42 -18.39
CA SER A 806 18.89 -13.81 -17.96
C SER A 806 18.82 -13.98 -16.44
N THR A 807 19.29 -12.97 -15.68
CA THR A 807 19.19 -12.95 -14.21
C THR A 807 17.74 -12.78 -13.77
N PHE A 808 16.98 -11.87 -14.39
CA PHE A 808 15.57 -11.64 -14.11
C PHE A 808 14.68 -12.83 -14.50
N LEU A 809 14.91 -13.43 -15.67
CA LEU A 809 14.23 -14.66 -16.09
C LEU A 809 14.60 -15.86 -15.23
N GLY A 810 15.85 -15.93 -14.73
CA GLY A 810 16.29 -16.94 -13.77
C GLY A 810 15.56 -16.82 -12.43
N VAL A 811 15.40 -15.60 -11.90
CA VAL A 811 14.63 -15.34 -10.67
C VAL A 811 13.15 -15.72 -10.86
N LEU A 812 12.54 -15.38 -11.99
CA LEU A 812 11.15 -15.76 -12.29
C LEU A 812 10.94 -17.27 -12.45
N LYS A 813 11.91 -17.99 -13.06
CA LYS A 813 11.86 -19.47 -13.14
C LYS A 813 11.99 -20.15 -11.78
N THR A 814 12.69 -19.54 -10.83
CA THR A 814 12.90 -20.10 -9.48
C THR A 814 11.65 -19.99 -8.61
N LEU A 815 10.69 -19.14 -8.99
CA LEU A 815 9.46 -18.90 -8.22
C LEU A 815 8.30 -19.87 -8.52
N SER A 816 8.45 -20.80 -9.48
CA SER A 816 7.51 -21.90 -9.82
C SER A 816 6.01 -21.61 -9.56
N ILE A 817 5.48 -20.52 -10.11
CA ILE A 817 4.05 -20.18 -10.04
C ILE A 817 3.30 -21.04 -11.07
N PRO A 818 2.28 -21.85 -10.68
CA PRO A 818 1.53 -22.67 -11.62
C PRO A 818 0.75 -21.78 -12.61
N GLY A 819 1.06 -21.87 -13.92
CA GLY A 819 0.37 -21.13 -14.99
C GLY A 819 1.26 -20.28 -15.91
N PHE A 820 2.53 -20.08 -15.54
CA PHE A 820 3.53 -19.40 -16.40
C PHE A 820 4.26 -20.43 -17.29
N SER A 821 3.91 -20.53 -18.58
CA SER A 821 4.63 -21.38 -19.54
C SER A 821 5.73 -20.61 -20.29
N ASP A 822 6.77 -21.33 -20.71
CA ASP A 822 7.97 -20.79 -21.39
C ASP A 822 7.64 -20.03 -22.70
N ASP A 823 6.52 -20.35 -23.36
CA ASP A 823 6.11 -19.73 -24.64
C ASP A 823 5.70 -18.24 -24.51
N LEU A 824 5.21 -17.81 -23.34
CA LEU A 824 4.79 -16.42 -23.10
C LEU A 824 5.96 -15.42 -22.99
N LEU A 825 7.17 -15.91 -22.69
CA LEU A 825 8.36 -15.07 -22.44
C LEU A 825 9.18 -14.78 -23.70
N THR A 826 9.05 -15.59 -24.75
CA THR A 826 9.83 -15.47 -25.98
C THR A 826 9.18 -14.58 -27.04
N GLU A 827 7.85 -14.53 -27.13
CA GLU A 827 7.16 -13.81 -28.22
C GLU A 827 6.91 -12.31 -27.98
N ASN A 828 6.72 -11.86 -26.73
CA ASN A 828 6.24 -10.48 -26.46
C ASN A 828 7.31 -9.48 -25.96
N LEU A 829 8.55 -9.93 -25.71
CA LEU A 829 9.65 -9.06 -25.25
C LEU A 829 10.71 -8.80 -26.34
N SER A 830 10.46 -9.21 -27.58
CA SER A 830 11.46 -9.22 -28.65
C SER A 830 11.59 -7.92 -29.43
N GLU A 831 10.64 -6.97 -29.34
CA GLU A 831 10.76 -5.71 -30.09
C GLU A 831 10.36 -4.49 -29.23
N ASN A 832 11.34 -3.59 -29.03
CA ASN A 832 11.22 -2.18 -28.62
C ASN A 832 11.26 -1.74 -27.14
N VAL A 833 11.43 -2.61 -26.14
CA VAL A 833 11.38 -2.15 -24.72
C VAL A 833 12.73 -1.69 -24.13
N PHE A 834 13.88 -2.11 -24.67
CA PHE A 834 15.18 -1.90 -24.00
C PHE A 834 16.21 -1.02 -24.75
N SER A 835 15.84 -0.38 -25.87
CA SER A 835 16.76 0.49 -26.61
C SER A 835 16.77 1.95 -26.14
N ASN A 836 15.79 2.40 -25.35
CA ASN A 836 15.70 3.80 -24.90
C ASN A 836 15.72 3.88 -23.36
N GLY A 837 16.85 4.33 -22.81
CA GLY A 837 17.08 4.42 -21.36
C GLY A 837 16.03 5.24 -20.60
N ALA A 838 15.83 4.86 -19.33
CA ALA A 838 15.08 5.50 -18.23
C ALA A 838 13.61 5.94 -18.46
N VAL A 839 13.16 6.19 -19.70
CA VAL A 839 11.81 6.67 -20.02
C VAL A 839 10.85 5.52 -20.36
N GLY A 840 11.37 4.37 -20.81
CA GLY A 840 10.54 3.19 -21.17
C GLY A 840 9.95 2.39 -20.00
N TYR A 841 10.41 2.61 -18.76
CA TYR A 841 9.89 1.90 -17.58
C TYR A 841 8.48 2.37 -17.15
N ILE A 842 8.09 3.59 -17.51
CA ILE A 842 6.80 4.18 -17.11
C ILE A 842 5.65 3.65 -17.98
N ASP A 843 5.90 3.32 -19.25
CA ASP A 843 4.86 2.84 -20.18
C ASP A 843 4.53 1.33 -20.04
N ALA A 844 5.41 0.55 -19.40
CA ALA A 844 5.23 -0.91 -19.24
C ALA A 844 4.56 -1.31 -17.91
N LEU A 845 4.56 -0.43 -16.91
CA LEU A 845 3.96 -0.66 -15.59
C LEU A 845 2.45 -1.01 -15.63
N PRO A 846 1.62 -0.41 -16.51
CA PRO A 846 0.20 -0.76 -16.60
C PRO A 846 -0.06 -2.17 -17.14
N GLN A 847 0.81 -2.72 -17.98
CA GLN A 847 0.63 -4.05 -18.57
C GLN A 847 1.10 -5.17 -17.63
N ILE A 848 2.05 -4.87 -16.74
CA ILE A 848 2.53 -5.77 -15.69
C ILE A 848 1.54 -5.81 -14.51
N LEU A 849 0.81 -4.72 -14.24
CA LEU A 849 -0.24 -4.68 -13.22
C LEU A 849 -1.59 -5.25 -13.69
N ALA A 850 -1.80 -5.43 -15.00
CA ALA A 850 -3.03 -5.95 -15.59
C ALA A 850 -3.02 -7.47 -15.86
N ARG A 851 -1.90 -8.15 -15.65
CA ARG A 851 -1.72 -9.60 -15.78
C ARG A 851 -1.23 -10.19 -14.47
#